data_AF-G0L8Q1-F1
#
_entry.id   AF-G0L8Q1-F1
#
_cell.length_a   1.000
_cell.length_b   1.000
_cell.length_c   1.000
_cell.angle_alpha   90.00
_cell.angle_beta   90.00
_cell.angle_gamma   90.00
#
_symmetry.space_group_name_H-M   'P 1'
#
loop_
_entity.id
_entity.type
_entity.pdbx_description
1 polymer ?
#
loop_
_entity_poly.entity_id
_entity_poly.type
_entity_poly.pdbx_seq_one_letter_code
_entity_poly.pdbx_strand_id
1 'polypeptide(L)'
;MYQTIYHLKRSLLKRGNLFLLLPAIMMTLSNCKKEKPVYTDLIYTKPELVKDPPSTFMSPEESMKNMYLPEGYHMELVASEPMINEPVTIAWGPDGKLYVAEMLTYMQDIDGTDENEPWSRVSVLEDLDGDGKMDKSTVFVDSLILPRILLPLDDRVIIGETYNRSLYTYRDTDGDNVADEKKLILKNDKRDNANLEHQSATMIWGLDNYLYLSNGSLRYRFAKGEMEIDTLMDAPSGQWGMTQDEIGQIYYSSAGGETPALGYQQHPYYGNLEMEGKWEEGFEKVWPIIGTPDVQGGFGRLREDGTLNHFTASCGQSIFLGDKLPMYGDLFIPEPVGRLIRRAKVNIVNGKKVLSNPYGETEFLASTDTNFRPVDTQTGPDGCLYVVDMYRGIIQEGNWVRKGSFLRPVVERKGFDKNIGKGRIYRVVHDQIAPSKQEDLLHKSSDALLDYLHHPNGWYRLTAQKLLVLKQDKAIVSDLKDIVTGGEPFIGSMFGNADYALGRLHAIWTLEGLDAIDKALVLTALQDKDARVRMAALRVGEPLLAAGDSSVLEAVKALKNDNEPEVLQQVVLSLRSAKDKAGKETISEIMANHPSNEVIAVIGKESLKEIPREIEQIKRQYVLESSNTRNRIVNGYTHFKNLCASCHGKNGEGIEGMAPSLIGSPRVTAKKWDIPVKILLNGLTGPIDGKEYSGVMVGMKQQDDDYIASVLTYIRMHLNDSKGIGAWQVRNVRNSQKDREDYWTIEELEKEK
;
A
#
# COMPACT_ATOMS: atom_id res chain seq x y z
N MET A 1 -6.45 -37.32 2.33
CA MET A 1 -6.48 -38.21 3.53
C MET A 1 -6.87 -37.44 4.79
N TYR A 2 -6.37 -36.21 5.02
CA TYR A 2 -6.77 -35.34 6.12
C TYR A 2 -8.21 -34.79 6.05
N GLN A 3 -8.63 -34.28 4.88
CA GLN A 3 -10.02 -33.82 4.63
C GLN A 3 -11.07 -34.91 4.92
N THR A 4 -10.74 -36.17 4.62
CA THR A 4 -11.61 -37.32 4.87
C THR A 4 -11.80 -37.59 6.36
N ILE A 5 -10.76 -37.40 7.19
CA ILE A 5 -10.80 -37.66 8.64
C ILE A 5 -11.53 -36.52 9.38
N TYR A 6 -11.39 -35.27 8.93
CA TYR A 6 -12.12 -34.13 9.49
C TYR A 6 -13.63 -34.24 9.23
N HIS A 7 -14.04 -34.58 7.99
CA HIS A 7 -15.44 -34.88 7.66
C HIS A 7 -15.99 -36.10 8.40
N LEU A 8 -15.19 -37.15 8.61
CA LEU A 8 -15.62 -38.30 9.40
C LEU A 8 -15.96 -37.88 10.84
N LYS A 9 -15.20 -36.98 11.47
CA LYS A 9 -15.49 -36.50 12.83
C LYS A 9 -16.78 -35.67 12.91
N ARG A 10 -17.06 -34.84 11.89
CA ARG A 10 -18.29 -34.03 11.78
C ARG A 10 -19.53 -34.89 11.50
N SER A 11 -19.39 -36.05 10.82
CA SER A 11 -20.50 -37.00 10.61
C SER A 11 -20.69 -38.03 11.74
N LEU A 12 -19.62 -38.41 12.45
CA LEU A 12 -19.65 -39.45 13.49
C LEU A 12 -20.19 -38.99 14.84
N LEU A 13 -20.23 -37.68 15.11
CA LEU A 13 -20.90 -37.13 16.30
C LEU A 13 -22.43 -37.28 16.29
N LYS A 14 -23.02 -37.82 15.21
CA LYS A 14 -24.46 -38.14 15.13
C LYS A 14 -24.81 -39.62 15.34
N ARG A 15 -23.85 -40.55 15.49
CA ARG A 15 -24.16 -41.97 15.73
C ARG A 15 -23.18 -42.59 16.72
N GLY A 16 -23.70 -42.90 17.91
CA GLY A 16 -22.96 -43.59 18.95
C GLY A 16 -22.55 -45.02 18.56
N ASN A 17 -21.44 -45.46 19.17
CA ASN A 17 -20.81 -46.78 19.15
C ASN A 17 -19.80 -47.05 18.03
N LEU A 18 -18.50 -46.90 18.35
CA LEU A 18 -17.55 -48.03 18.41
C LEU A 18 -16.24 -47.59 19.08
N PHE A 19 -16.05 -47.97 20.34
CA PHE A 19 -14.76 -47.96 21.03
C PHE A 19 -14.19 -49.38 21.00
N LEU A 20 -12.85 -49.50 20.95
CA LEU A 20 -12.01 -50.71 21.00
C LEU A 20 -11.45 -51.17 19.65
N LEU A 21 -10.40 -50.48 19.17
CA LEU A 21 -9.27 -51.09 18.42
C LEU A 21 -8.08 -50.11 18.16
N LEU A 22 -8.00 -48.96 18.84
CA LEU A 22 -6.96 -47.96 18.60
C LEU A 22 -5.61 -48.04 19.38
N PRO A 23 -5.39 -48.84 20.45
CA PRO A 23 -4.11 -48.70 21.18
C PRO A 23 -2.88 -49.31 20.48
N ALA A 24 -3.04 -50.25 19.54
CA ALA A 24 -1.91 -51.03 19.02
C ALA A 24 -1.18 -50.41 17.80
N ILE A 25 -1.80 -49.44 17.11
CA ILE A 25 -1.20 -48.75 15.94
C ILE A 25 -0.49 -47.45 16.37
N MET A 26 -0.72 -46.97 17.59
CA MET A 26 -0.19 -45.69 18.07
C MET A 26 1.28 -45.73 18.52
N MET A 27 1.88 -46.92 18.72
CA MET A 27 3.27 -47.04 19.20
C MET A 27 4.33 -47.18 18.10
N THR A 28 3.96 -47.29 16.81
CA THR A 28 4.93 -47.49 15.71
C THR A 28 5.09 -46.31 14.76
N LEU A 29 4.37 -45.19 14.98
CA LEU A 29 4.44 -43.99 14.10
C LEU A 29 5.09 -42.76 14.77
N SER A 30 5.48 -42.84 16.04
CA SER A 30 6.13 -41.73 16.76
C SER A 30 7.64 -41.69 16.54
N ASN A 31 8.12 -41.50 15.30
CA ASN A 31 9.44 -40.84 15.06
C ASN A 31 9.77 -40.53 13.59
N CYS A 32 8.88 -39.87 12.85
CA CYS A 32 9.25 -39.28 11.55
C CYS A 32 8.69 -37.87 11.40
N LYS A 33 9.13 -36.94 12.26
CA LYS A 33 9.20 -35.53 11.85
C LYS A 33 10.32 -35.45 10.81
N LYS A 34 9.99 -35.55 9.53
CA LYS A 34 10.94 -35.16 8.47
C LYS A 34 11.31 -33.71 8.75
N GLU A 35 12.58 -33.45 9.07
CA GLU A 35 13.10 -32.10 9.13
C GLU A 35 12.77 -31.42 7.81
N LYS A 36 12.18 -30.22 7.86
CA LYS A 36 11.95 -29.43 6.65
C LYS A 36 13.33 -29.16 6.04
N PRO A 37 13.54 -29.41 4.73
CA PRO A 37 14.81 -29.08 4.09
C PRO A 37 15.12 -27.60 4.32
N VAL A 38 16.32 -27.32 4.81
CA VAL A 38 16.83 -25.95 4.94
C VAL A 38 17.30 -25.54 3.55
N TYR A 39 16.53 -24.67 2.90
CA TYR A 39 16.91 -24.07 1.62
C TYR A 39 17.84 -22.89 1.87
N THR A 40 19.03 -22.95 1.30
CA THR A 40 19.95 -21.82 1.27
C THR A 40 20.07 -21.37 -0.18
N ASP A 41 19.70 -20.13 -0.46
CA ASP A 41 19.80 -19.57 -1.80
C ASP A 41 21.28 -19.41 -2.17
N LEU A 42 21.69 -20.06 -3.25
CA LEU A 42 23.02 -19.85 -3.82
C LEU A 42 22.94 -18.71 -4.83
N ILE A 43 23.60 -17.60 -4.50
CA ILE A 43 23.59 -16.37 -5.30
C ILE A 43 24.24 -16.65 -6.66
N TYR A 44 23.57 -16.23 -7.74
CA TYR A 44 24.10 -16.38 -9.10
C TYR A 44 25.37 -15.55 -9.31
N THR A 45 26.19 -15.98 -10.28
CA THR A 45 27.34 -15.19 -10.74
C THR A 45 26.86 -14.07 -11.66
N LYS A 46 27.19 -12.81 -11.34
CA LYS A 46 26.85 -11.68 -12.21
C LYS A 46 27.53 -11.83 -13.57
N PRO A 47 26.83 -11.53 -14.69
CA PRO A 47 27.46 -11.48 -15.99
C PRO A 47 28.40 -10.29 -16.12
N GLU A 48 29.16 -10.24 -17.22
CA GLU A 48 29.91 -9.05 -17.59
C GLU A 48 28.95 -7.87 -17.81
N LEU A 49 29.24 -6.75 -17.14
CA LEU A 49 28.40 -5.57 -17.19
C LEU A 49 28.54 -4.84 -18.52
N VAL A 50 27.42 -4.64 -19.21
CA VAL A 50 27.35 -3.78 -20.40
C VAL A 50 26.77 -2.42 -20.02
N LYS A 51 27.61 -1.38 -20.08
CA LYS A 51 27.25 -0.01 -19.66
C LYS A 51 26.20 0.67 -20.56
N ASP A 52 26.21 0.37 -21.86
CA ASP A 52 25.21 0.87 -22.82
C ASP A 52 24.63 -0.31 -23.62
N PRO A 53 23.72 -1.11 -23.02
CA PRO A 53 23.23 -2.37 -23.58
C PRO A 53 22.35 -2.15 -24.83
N PRO A 54 22.29 -3.07 -25.81
CA PRO A 54 21.36 -2.94 -26.93
C PRO A 54 19.90 -2.90 -26.45
N SER A 55 19.05 -2.14 -27.14
CA SER A 55 17.62 -2.00 -26.84
C SER A 55 16.73 -2.88 -27.72
N THR A 56 17.29 -3.77 -28.53
CA THR A 56 16.51 -4.63 -29.43
C THR A 56 15.60 -5.57 -28.65
N PHE A 57 14.38 -5.79 -29.17
CA PHE A 57 13.50 -6.80 -28.61
C PHE A 57 14.13 -8.20 -28.63
N MET A 58 13.81 -8.97 -27.60
CA MET A 58 14.07 -10.40 -27.49
C MET A 58 12.74 -11.15 -27.52
N SER A 59 12.73 -12.39 -27.98
CA SER A 59 11.62 -13.32 -27.72
C SER A 59 11.48 -13.61 -26.21
N PRO A 60 10.34 -14.13 -25.75
CA PRO A 60 10.20 -14.57 -24.35
C PRO A 60 11.32 -15.51 -23.91
N GLU A 61 11.67 -16.50 -24.75
CA GLU A 61 12.71 -17.49 -24.46
C GLU A 61 14.12 -16.87 -24.41
N GLU A 62 14.42 -15.89 -25.27
CA GLU A 62 15.69 -15.16 -25.23
C GLU A 62 15.78 -14.25 -24.02
N SER A 63 14.69 -13.57 -23.65
CA SER A 63 14.64 -12.68 -22.50
C SER A 63 14.82 -13.45 -21.18
N MET A 64 14.18 -14.62 -21.03
CA MET A 64 14.36 -15.47 -19.85
C MET A 64 15.81 -15.97 -19.68
N LYS A 65 16.55 -16.19 -20.77
CA LYS A 65 18.00 -16.52 -20.70
C LYS A 65 18.86 -15.37 -20.19
N ASN A 66 18.34 -14.14 -20.23
CA ASN A 66 18.98 -12.95 -19.70
C ASN A 66 18.52 -12.64 -18.27
N MET A 67 17.69 -13.48 -17.63
CA MET A 67 17.27 -13.34 -16.24
C MET A 67 18.13 -14.22 -15.34
N TYR A 68 18.59 -13.63 -14.25
CA TYR A 68 19.46 -14.28 -13.27
C TYR A 68 18.74 -14.33 -11.93
N LEU A 69 18.58 -15.55 -11.40
CA LEU A 69 17.98 -15.87 -10.11
C LEU A 69 18.90 -16.80 -9.32
N PRO A 70 18.73 -16.92 -7.99
CA PRO A 70 19.45 -17.90 -7.19
C PRO A 70 19.29 -19.32 -7.73
N GLU A 71 20.30 -20.16 -7.51
CA GLU A 71 20.31 -21.55 -7.99
C GLU A 71 19.04 -22.31 -7.59
N GLY A 72 18.50 -23.08 -8.54
CA GLY A 72 17.26 -23.83 -8.37
C GLY A 72 16.00 -23.04 -8.72
N TYR A 73 16.02 -21.70 -8.70
CA TYR A 73 14.91 -20.88 -9.15
C TYR A 73 15.02 -20.56 -10.64
N HIS A 74 13.87 -20.58 -11.34
CA HIS A 74 13.79 -20.12 -12.72
C HIS A 74 12.39 -19.55 -13.02
N MET A 75 12.30 -18.86 -14.16
CA MET A 75 11.04 -18.29 -14.65
C MET A 75 10.38 -19.27 -15.63
N GLU A 76 9.09 -19.49 -15.45
CA GLU A 76 8.21 -20.11 -16.44
C GLU A 76 7.33 -19.03 -17.07
N LEU A 77 7.12 -19.13 -18.38
CA LEU A 77 6.25 -18.20 -19.10
C LEU A 77 4.77 -18.59 -18.90
N VAL A 78 3.99 -17.66 -18.37
CA VAL A 78 2.54 -17.84 -18.13
C VAL A 78 1.74 -17.31 -19.31
N ALA A 79 2.05 -16.10 -19.77
CA ALA A 79 1.42 -15.46 -20.93
C ALA A 79 2.37 -14.43 -21.57
N SER A 80 2.26 -14.21 -22.87
CA SER A 80 3.02 -13.19 -23.61
C SER A 80 2.24 -12.64 -24.79
N GLU A 81 2.78 -11.63 -25.47
CA GLU A 81 2.31 -11.22 -26.79
C GLU A 81 2.16 -12.44 -27.76
N PRO A 82 1.10 -12.49 -28.61
CA PRO A 82 0.01 -11.52 -28.76
C PRO A 82 -1.19 -11.74 -27.80
N MET A 83 -1.14 -12.72 -26.89
CA MET A 83 -2.24 -13.04 -25.97
C MET A 83 -2.60 -11.86 -25.06
N ILE A 84 -1.56 -11.14 -24.61
CA ILE A 84 -1.63 -9.92 -23.80
C ILE A 84 -0.60 -8.92 -24.35
N ASN A 85 -0.82 -7.63 -24.11
CA ASN A 85 0.13 -6.57 -24.44
C ASN A 85 0.17 -5.52 -23.33
N GLU A 86 1.37 -5.08 -22.95
CA GLU A 86 1.61 -4.03 -21.95
C GLU A 86 0.82 -4.21 -20.63
N PRO A 87 0.91 -5.41 -20.00
CA PRO A 87 0.24 -5.66 -18.74
C PRO A 87 0.87 -4.82 -17.62
N VAL A 88 0.04 -4.27 -16.74
CA VAL A 88 0.49 -3.43 -15.62
C VAL A 88 0.16 -3.99 -14.26
N THR A 89 -0.87 -4.84 -14.16
CA THR A 89 -1.20 -5.60 -12.95
C THR A 89 -2.05 -6.82 -13.32
N ILE A 90 -2.03 -7.81 -12.44
CA ILE A 90 -2.84 -9.03 -12.55
C ILE A 90 -3.59 -9.30 -11.24
N ALA A 91 -4.72 -10.02 -11.35
CA ALA A 91 -5.44 -10.48 -10.18
C ALA A 91 -6.14 -11.83 -10.45
N TRP A 92 -6.04 -12.74 -9.48
CA TRP A 92 -6.70 -14.05 -9.54
C TRP A 92 -8.16 -13.94 -9.09
N GLY A 93 -9.07 -14.37 -9.96
CA GLY A 93 -10.48 -14.57 -9.63
C GLY A 93 -10.66 -15.76 -8.68
N PRO A 94 -11.76 -15.83 -7.91
CA PRO A 94 -12.04 -16.94 -6.99
C PRO A 94 -12.30 -18.28 -7.70
N ASP A 95 -12.63 -18.27 -8.99
CA ASP A 95 -12.68 -19.44 -9.88
C ASP A 95 -11.29 -19.82 -10.43
N GLY A 96 -10.30 -18.96 -10.14
CA GLY A 96 -8.90 -19.10 -10.51
C GLY A 96 -8.59 -18.70 -11.95
N LYS A 97 -9.47 -17.94 -12.61
CA LYS A 97 -9.11 -17.23 -13.83
C LYS A 97 -8.17 -16.06 -13.51
N LEU A 98 -7.30 -15.71 -14.45
CA LEU A 98 -6.35 -14.61 -14.28
C LEU A 98 -6.83 -13.36 -15.03
N TYR A 99 -7.21 -12.32 -14.28
CA TYR A 99 -7.52 -11.02 -14.86
C TYR A 99 -6.22 -10.22 -15.08
N VAL A 100 -6.12 -9.52 -16.21
CA VAL A 100 -4.93 -8.75 -16.61
C VAL A 100 -5.35 -7.36 -17.07
N ALA A 101 -4.82 -6.31 -16.44
CA ALA A 101 -4.99 -4.94 -16.90
C ALA A 101 -3.91 -4.56 -17.91
N GLU A 102 -4.31 -4.12 -19.11
CA GLU A 102 -3.43 -3.79 -20.23
C GLU A 102 -3.51 -2.29 -20.56
N MET A 103 -2.38 -1.59 -20.54
CA MET A 103 -2.28 -0.14 -20.80
C MET A 103 -1.88 0.17 -22.25
N LEU A 104 -2.76 -0.13 -23.20
CA LEU A 104 -2.47 -0.10 -24.63
C LEU A 104 -2.20 1.30 -25.23
N THR A 105 -2.45 2.36 -24.48
CA THR A 105 -2.21 3.75 -24.90
C THR A 105 -1.04 4.42 -24.18
N TYR A 106 -0.44 3.76 -23.17
CA TYR A 106 0.61 4.38 -22.37
C TYR A 106 1.87 4.59 -23.20
N MET A 107 2.32 5.85 -23.33
CA MET A 107 3.57 6.22 -23.99
C MET A 107 3.87 5.47 -25.31
N GLN A 108 2.87 5.36 -26.20
CA GLN A 108 3.03 4.67 -27.51
C GLN A 108 3.97 5.42 -28.47
N ASP A 109 4.29 6.67 -28.15
CA ASP A 109 5.39 7.41 -28.73
C ASP A 109 6.06 8.29 -27.65
N ILE A 110 7.15 8.96 -28.02
CA ILE A 110 7.92 9.80 -27.10
C ILE A 110 7.17 11.04 -26.59
N ASP A 111 6.09 11.45 -27.27
CA ASP A 111 5.29 12.61 -26.92
C ASP A 111 3.98 12.23 -26.18
N GLY A 112 3.70 10.93 -26.02
CA GLY A 112 2.51 10.42 -25.36
C GLY A 112 1.23 10.71 -26.14
N THR A 113 1.28 10.73 -27.47
CA THR A 113 0.10 10.98 -28.30
C THR A 113 -0.99 9.96 -28.01
N ASP A 114 -2.24 10.42 -27.93
CA ASP A 114 -3.43 9.59 -27.68
C ASP A 114 -3.42 8.80 -26.35
N GLU A 115 -2.54 9.13 -25.40
CA GLU A 115 -2.41 8.39 -24.12
C GLU A 115 -3.72 8.34 -23.30
N ASN A 116 -4.56 9.37 -23.47
CA ASN A 116 -5.85 9.48 -22.78
C ASN A 116 -7.03 8.88 -23.56
N GLU A 117 -6.80 8.33 -24.75
CA GLU A 117 -7.86 7.67 -25.51
C GLU A 117 -8.28 6.36 -24.81
N PRO A 118 -9.58 6.05 -24.78
CA PRO A 118 -10.10 4.89 -24.09
C PRO A 118 -9.93 3.63 -24.94
N TRP A 119 -8.69 3.20 -25.19
CA TRP A 119 -8.41 1.98 -25.98
C TRP A 119 -7.78 0.85 -25.15
N SER A 120 -7.48 1.13 -23.88
CA SER A 120 -6.96 0.12 -22.96
C SER A 120 -8.08 -0.83 -22.51
N ARG A 121 -7.70 -1.96 -21.92
CA ARG A 121 -8.65 -3.05 -21.62
C ARG A 121 -8.23 -3.86 -20.39
N VAL A 122 -9.16 -4.70 -19.93
CA VAL A 122 -8.90 -5.81 -19.02
C VAL A 122 -9.25 -7.10 -19.74
N SER A 123 -8.32 -8.06 -19.71
CA SER A 123 -8.51 -9.41 -20.27
C SER A 123 -8.60 -10.46 -19.17
N VAL A 124 -9.27 -11.57 -19.46
CA VAL A 124 -9.35 -12.76 -18.62
C VAL A 124 -8.64 -13.91 -19.32
N LEU A 125 -7.71 -14.52 -18.61
CA LEU A 125 -6.93 -15.66 -19.08
C LEU A 125 -7.34 -16.96 -18.37
N GLU A 126 -7.32 -18.05 -19.13
CA GLU A 126 -7.68 -19.39 -18.67
C GLU A 126 -6.55 -20.38 -19.00
N ASP A 127 -6.15 -21.15 -18.00
CA ASP A 127 -5.32 -22.35 -18.13
C ASP A 127 -6.27 -23.56 -18.25
N LEU A 128 -6.30 -24.19 -19.42
CA LEU A 128 -7.28 -25.22 -19.77
C LEU A 128 -6.77 -26.63 -19.48
N ASP A 129 -5.46 -26.82 -19.32
CA ASP A 129 -4.85 -28.13 -19.08
C ASP A 129 -4.16 -28.27 -17.71
N GLY A 130 -4.04 -27.17 -16.98
CA GLY A 130 -3.51 -27.11 -15.62
C GLY A 130 -1.99 -27.15 -15.54
N ASP A 131 -1.27 -26.83 -16.61
CA ASP A 131 0.20 -26.76 -16.62
C ASP A 131 0.76 -25.44 -16.06
N GLY A 132 -0.12 -24.44 -15.83
CA GLY A 132 0.21 -23.12 -15.34
C GLY A 132 0.54 -22.09 -16.42
N LYS A 133 0.46 -22.46 -17.69
CA LYS A 133 0.49 -21.57 -18.83
C LYS A 133 -0.96 -21.27 -19.24
N MET A 134 -1.22 -20.02 -19.60
CA MET A 134 -2.55 -19.64 -20.08
C MET A 134 -2.72 -20.07 -21.54
N ASP A 135 -3.87 -20.65 -21.86
CA ASP A 135 -4.21 -21.18 -23.18
C ASP A 135 -5.18 -20.27 -23.95
N LYS A 136 -6.04 -19.56 -23.21
CA LYS A 136 -7.11 -18.73 -23.78
C LYS A 136 -7.11 -17.34 -23.14
N SER A 137 -7.38 -16.33 -23.97
CA SER A 137 -7.56 -14.94 -23.58
C SER A 137 -8.90 -14.43 -24.13
N THR A 138 -9.67 -13.76 -23.26
CA THR A 138 -10.92 -13.11 -23.62
C THR A 138 -10.86 -11.65 -23.14
N VAL A 139 -11.26 -10.70 -23.98
CA VAL A 139 -11.37 -9.30 -23.55
C VAL A 139 -12.60 -9.18 -22.67
N PHE A 140 -12.39 -9.01 -21.36
CA PHE A 140 -13.47 -8.95 -20.37
C PHE A 140 -14.14 -7.58 -20.38
N VAL A 141 -13.35 -6.50 -20.42
CA VAL A 141 -13.81 -5.12 -20.54
C VAL A 141 -12.86 -4.35 -21.43
N ASP A 142 -13.38 -3.62 -22.42
CA ASP A 142 -12.61 -2.71 -23.26
C ASP A 142 -12.97 -1.24 -22.99
N SER A 143 -12.46 -0.36 -23.84
CA SER A 143 -12.80 1.06 -23.84
C SER A 143 -12.45 1.78 -22.53
N LEU A 144 -11.33 1.39 -21.92
CA LEU A 144 -10.84 1.94 -20.65
C LEU A 144 -9.71 2.95 -20.87
N ILE A 145 -9.61 3.95 -20.00
CA ILE A 145 -8.47 4.87 -19.94
C ILE A 145 -7.46 4.32 -18.93
N LEU A 146 -6.42 3.65 -19.43
CA LEU A 146 -5.27 3.17 -18.65
C LEU A 146 -5.67 2.54 -17.31
N PRO A 147 -6.32 1.36 -17.30
CA PRO A 147 -6.78 0.69 -16.10
C PRO A 147 -5.59 0.29 -15.22
N ARG A 148 -5.74 0.44 -13.90
CA ARG A 148 -4.67 0.16 -12.93
C ARG A 148 -5.15 -0.60 -11.71
N ILE A 149 -6.37 -0.32 -11.26
CA ILE A 149 -6.95 -1.04 -10.14
C ILE A 149 -7.70 -2.24 -10.67
N LEU A 150 -7.38 -3.42 -10.15
CA LEU A 150 -8.02 -4.67 -10.48
C LEU A 150 -8.22 -5.50 -9.21
N LEU A 151 -9.47 -5.66 -8.77
CA LEU A 151 -9.80 -6.42 -7.57
C LEU A 151 -11.02 -7.32 -7.79
N PRO A 152 -10.80 -8.61 -8.10
CA PRO A 152 -11.86 -9.62 -8.10
C PRO A 152 -12.48 -9.73 -6.70
N LEU A 153 -13.81 -9.85 -6.65
CA LEU A 153 -14.60 -9.98 -5.44
C LEU A 153 -15.13 -11.43 -5.35
N ASP A 154 -16.37 -11.61 -5.75
CA ASP A 154 -17.04 -12.86 -6.08
C ASP A 154 -16.98 -13.07 -7.60
N ASP A 155 -18.12 -13.14 -8.28
CA ASP A 155 -18.22 -13.12 -9.75
C ASP A 155 -18.13 -11.70 -10.32
N ARG A 156 -17.96 -10.70 -9.45
CA ARG A 156 -17.71 -9.30 -9.82
C ARG A 156 -16.24 -8.93 -9.70
N VAL A 157 -15.80 -7.96 -10.50
CA VAL A 157 -14.46 -7.37 -10.44
C VAL A 157 -14.55 -5.85 -10.35
N ILE A 158 -13.85 -5.24 -9.38
CA ILE A 158 -13.66 -3.80 -9.35
C ILE A 158 -12.56 -3.43 -10.33
N ILE A 159 -12.85 -2.51 -11.25
CA ILE A 159 -11.86 -1.93 -12.17
C ILE A 159 -11.82 -0.42 -11.97
N GLY A 160 -10.62 0.13 -11.77
CA GLY A 160 -10.38 1.57 -11.65
C GLY A 160 -9.45 2.09 -12.75
N GLU A 161 -9.82 3.24 -13.29
CA GLU A 161 -9.19 3.89 -14.44
C GLU A 161 -8.38 5.13 -14.04
N THR A 162 -7.44 5.52 -14.89
CA THR A 162 -6.67 6.75 -14.69
C THR A 162 -7.56 7.99 -14.82
N TYR A 163 -7.30 9.02 -14.00
CA TYR A 163 -8.08 10.26 -13.85
C TYR A 163 -9.49 10.11 -13.28
N ASN A 164 -10.02 8.90 -13.15
CA ASN A 164 -11.34 8.64 -12.60
C ASN A 164 -11.26 8.26 -11.12
N ARG A 165 -12.08 8.90 -10.28
CA ARG A 165 -12.20 8.58 -8.85
C ARG A 165 -13.44 7.76 -8.52
N SER A 166 -14.34 7.60 -9.48
CA SER A 166 -15.48 6.70 -9.34
C SER A 166 -15.03 5.25 -9.55
N LEU A 167 -15.64 4.32 -8.82
CA LEU A 167 -15.36 2.90 -8.94
C LEU A 167 -16.58 2.16 -9.46
N TYR A 168 -16.32 1.17 -10.31
CA TYR A 168 -17.34 0.31 -10.90
C TYR A 168 -17.01 -1.14 -10.63
N THR A 169 -18.03 -1.95 -10.40
CA THR A 169 -17.94 -3.41 -10.55
C THR A 169 -18.38 -3.80 -11.95
N TYR A 170 -17.69 -4.78 -12.51
CA TYR A 170 -18.01 -5.45 -13.76
C TYR A 170 -18.29 -6.92 -13.47
N ARG A 171 -19.23 -7.52 -14.19
CA ARG A 171 -19.65 -8.91 -13.99
C ARG A 171 -20.00 -9.52 -15.35
N ASP A 172 -19.66 -10.79 -15.51
CA ASP A 172 -20.15 -11.67 -16.56
C ASP A 172 -21.32 -12.49 -15.99
N THR A 173 -22.51 -12.36 -16.58
CA THR A 173 -23.72 -13.06 -16.11
C THR A 173 -24.12 -14.27 -16.94
N ASP A 174 -23.47 -14.53 -18.08
CA ASP A 174 -23.79 -15.64 -18.98
C ASP A 174 -22.65 -16.67 -19.16
N GLY A 175 -21.47 -16.38 -18.63
CA GLY A 175 -20.32 -17.27 -18.55
C GLY A 175 -19.42 -17.28 -19.79
N ASP A 176 -19.53 -16.28 -20.67
CA ASP A 176 -18.70 -16.17 -21.87
C ASP A 176 -17.34 -15.47 -21.65
N ASN A 177 -17.05 -15.06 -20.41
CA ASN A 177 -15.89 -14.26 -19.97
C ASN A 177 -15.87 -12.81 -20.51
N VAL A 178 -17.02 -12.26 -20.90
CA VAL A 178 -17.20 -10.85 -21.24
C VAL A 178 -18.12 -10.20 -20.21
N ALA A 179 -17.74 -9.03 -19.70
CA ALA A 179 -18.59 -8.32 -18.76
C ALA A 179 -19.82 -7.74 -19.46
N ASP A 180 -21.01 -8.18 -19.05
CA ASP A 180 -22.31 -7.71 -19.54
C ASP A 180 -23.04 -6.81 -18.53
N GLU A 181 -22.57 -6.74 -17.29
CA GLU A 181 -23.04 -5.82 -16.25
C GLU A 181 -21.92 -4.86 -15.79
N LYS A 182 -22.22 -3.55 -15.79
CA LYS A 182 -21.38 -2.50 -15.19
C LYS A 182 -22.19 -1.72 -14.16
N LYS A 183 -21.77 -1.76 -12.89
CA LYS A 183 -22.46 -1.09 -11.78
C LYS A 183 -21.55 -0.10 -11.06
N LEU A 184 -22.00 1.16 -10.96
CA LEU A 184 -21.34 2.19 -10.14
C LEU A 184 -21.48 1.82 -8.66
N ILE A 185 -20.36 1.66 -7.97
CA ILE A 185 -20.33 1.33 -6.52
C ILE A 185 -19.85 2.50 -5.67
N LEU A 186 -19.09 3.43 -6.26
CA LEU A 186 -18.65 4.65 -5.60
C LEU A 186 -18.69 5.80 -6.60
N LYS A 187 -19.46 6.85 -6.30
CA LYS A 187 -19.54 8.05 -7.12
C LYS A 187 -18.59 9.14 -6.64
N ASN A 188 -17.66 9.55 -7.49
CA ASN A 188 -16.83 10.73 -7.29
C ASN A 188 -16.51 11.37 -8.65
N ASP A 189 -17.31 12.37 -9.02
CA ASP A 189 -17.24 13.04 -10.34
C ASP A 189 -16.01 13.96 -10.48
N LYS A 190 -15.23 14.16 -9.42
CA LYS A 190 -14.05 15.02 -9.46
C LYS A 190 -12.89 14.28 -10.13
N ARG A 191 -12.62 14.62 -11.39
CA ARG A 191 -11.43 14.17 -12.13
C ARG A 191 -10.16 14.34 -11.29
N ASP A 192 -9.31 13.33 -11.28
CA ASP A 192 -7.94 13.50 -10.81
C ASP A 192 -7.12 14.22 -11.88
N ASN A 193 -6.50 15.34 -11.54
CA ASN A 193 -5.67 16.11 -12.48
C ASN A 193 -4.18 15.99 -12.14
N ALA A 194 -3.82 15.16 -11.16
CA ALA A 194 -2.43 14.82 -10.91
C ALA A 194 -1.86 14.04 -12.12
N ASN A 195 -0.55 14.11 -12.29
CA ASN A 195 0.18 13.18 -13.16
C ASN A 195 -0.19 11.74 -12.78
N LEU A 196 -0.33 10.85 -13.77
CA LEU A 196 -0.85 9.50 -13.54
C LEU A 196 0.03 8.69 -12.58
N GLU A 197 1.34 8.89 -12.59
CA GLU A 197 2.29 8.21 -11.69
C GLU A 197 2.12 8.60 -10.21
N HIS A 198 1.35 9.66 -9.92
CA HIS A 198 1.02 10.11 -8.57
C HIS A 198 -0.42 9.84 -8.17
N GLN A 199 -1.19 9.15 -9.01
CA GLN A 199 -2.55 8.73 -8.70
C GLN A 199 -2.55 7.33 -8.06
N SER A 200 -3.66 6.96 -7.42
CA SER A 200 -3.81 5.59 -6.90
C SER A 200 -3.75 4.58 -8.05
N ALA A 201 -2.94 3.56 -7.89
CA ALA A 201 -2.72 2.51 -8.88
C ALA A 201 -3.16 1.13 -8.37
N THR A 202 -3.25 0.92 -7.06
CA THR A 202 -3.61 -0.40 -6.49
C THR A 202 -4.77 -0.26 -5.51
N MET A 203 -5.63 -1.29 -5.45
CA MET A 203 -6.61 -1.51 -4.38
C MET A 203 -6.46 -2.92 -3.84
N ILE A 204 -6.42 -3.07 -2.51
CA ILE A 204 -6.43 -4.40 -1.85
C ILE A 204 -7.63 -4.54 -0.92
N TRP A 205 -8.14 -5.77 -0.80
CA TRP A 205 -9.04 -6.17 0.28
C TRP A 205 -8.20 -6.47 1.54
N GLY A 206 -8.21 -5.55 2.50
CA GLY A 206 -7.54 -5.71 3.78
C GLY A 206 -8.14 -6.84 4.61
N LEU A 207 -7.32 -7.48 5.44
CA LEU A 207 -7.79 -8.51 6.37
C LEU A 207 -8.92 -8.02 7.28
N ASP A 208 -8.99 -6.72 7.55
CA ASP A 208 -10.02 -6.06 8.33
C ASP A 208 -11.30 -5.68 7.54
N ASN A 209 -11.49 -6.27 6.35
CA ASN A 209 -12.63 -6.08 5.46
C ASN A 209 -12.79 -4.66 4.88
N TYR A 210 -11.79 -3.80 5.06
CA TYR A 210 -11.68 -2.54 4.34
C TYR A 210 -10.88 -2.69 3.06
N LEU A 211 -11.29 -1.95 2.04
CA LEU A 211 -10.61 -1.74 0.77
C LEU A 211 -9.70 -0.54 0.90
N TYR A 212 -8.41 -0.73 0.69
CA TYR A 212 -7.40 0.32 0.76
C TYR A 212 -6.98 0.75 -0.64
N LEU A 213 -6.57 2.00 -0.79
CA LEU A 213 -5.97 2.54 -2.01
C LEU A 213 -4.49 2.84 -1.79
N SER A 214 -3.66 2.66 -2.82
CA SER A 214 -2.23 2.95 -2.72
C SER A 214 -1.92 4.42 -2.47
N ASN A 215 -2.85 5.33 -2.80
CA ASN A 215 -2.74 6.75 -2.49
C ASN A 215 -4.07 7.34 -1.99
N GLY A 216 -3.98 8.31 -1.09
CA GLY A 216 -5.11 9.03 -0.51
C GLY A 216 -5.52 8.52 0.87
N SER A 217 -6.41 9.27 1.51
CA SER A 217 -6.87 8.99 2.87
C SER A 217 -8.20 8.22 2.92
N LEU A 218 -8.75 7.80 1.77
CA LEU A 218 -10.02 7.09 1.74
C LEU A 218 -9.79 5.58 1.79
N ARG A 219 -10.62 4.91 2.59
CA ARG A 219 -10.82 3.47 2.52
C ARG A 219 -12.31 3.17 2.38
N TYR A 220 -12.62 2.01 1.86
CA TYR A 220 -14.01 1.63 1.59
C TYR A 220 -14.33 0.31 2.26
N ARG A 221 -15.59 -0.04 2.43
CA ARG A 221 -15.98 -1.40 2.80
C ARG A 221 -17.34 -1.74 2.20
N PHE A 222 -17.59 -3.02 2.00
CA PHE A 222 -18.93 -3.49 1.70
C PHE A 222 -19.71 -3.64 3.00
N ALA A 223 -20.80 -2.89 3.14
CA ALA A 223 -21.69 -2.96 4.28
C ALA A 223 -23.14 -2.87 3.79
N LYS A 224 -24.00 -3.80 4.23
CA LYS A 224 -25.44 -3.82 3.91
C LYS A 224 -25.75 -3.77 2.40
N GLY A 225 -24.87 -4.31 1.56
CA GLY A 225 -25.03 -4.34 0.10
C GLY A 225 -24.57 -3.08 -0.63
N GLU A 226 -24.04 -2.08 0.07
CA GLU A 226 -23.49 -0.84 -0.49
C GLU A 226 -22.02 -0.66 -0.09
N MET A 227 -21.33 0.26 -0.77
CA MET A 227 -19.96 0.64 -0.42
C MET A 227 -20.00 1.83 0.54
N GLU A 228 -19.56 1.62 1.77
CA GLU A 228 -19.37 2.70 2.74
C GLU A 228 -17.96 3.29 2.59
N ILE A 229 -17.86 4.61 2.75
CA ILE A 229 -16.60 5.35 2.73
C ILE A 229 -16.21 5.65 4.17
N ASP A 230 -14.96 5.36 4.51
CA ASP A 230 -14.33 5.81 5.73
C ASP A 230 -13.02 6.54 5.41
N THR A 231 -12.53 7.30 6.37
CA THR A 231 -11.37 8.15 6.19
C THR A 231 -10.28 7.83 7.19
N LEU A 232 -9.09 7.53 6.68
CA LEU A 232 -7.87 7.30 7.43
C LEU A 232 -7.25 8.62 7.85
N MET A 233 -7.01 8.77 9.16
CA MET A 233 -6.31 9.94 9.67
C MET A 233 -4.81 9.76 9.54
N ASP A 234 -4.17 10.71 8.86
CA ASP A 234 -2.73 10.71 8.61
C ASP A 234 -2.23 9.42 7.92
N ALA A 235 -2.98 8.96 6.91
CA ALA A 235 -2.63 7.80 6.08
C ALA A 235 -1.23 7.92 5.44
N PRO A 236 -0.51 6.80 5.28
CA PRO A 236 0.67 6.74 4.42
C PRO A 236 0.32 7.20 2.99
N SER A 237 1.28 7.82 2.30
CA SER A 237 1.10 8.29 0.92
C SER A 237 1.94 7.42 -0.01
N GLY A 238 1.35 6.37 -0.56
CA GLY A 238 1.98 5.56 -1.61
C GLY A 238 1.66 6.08 -3.03
N GLN A 239 2.10 5.32 -4.02
CA GLN A 239 1.86 5.60 -5.45
C GLN A 239 1.44 4.31 -6.16
N TRP A 240 2.41 3.45 -6.48
CA TRP A 240 2.21 2.31 -7.36
C TRP A 240 1.87 1.02 -6.62
N GLY A 241 2.72 0.60 -5.66
CA GLY A 241 2.58 -0.68 -4.98
C GLY A 241 1.96 -0.59 -3.60
N MET A 242 1.07 -1.54 -3.31
CA MET A 242 0.50 -1.74 -1.98
C MET A 242 0.20 -3.21 -1.75
N THR A 243 0.62 -3.73 -0.60
CA THR A 243 0.39 -5.14 -0.19
C THR A 243 0.11 -5.21 1.30
N GLN A 244 -0.29 -6.38 1.79
CA GLN A 244 -0.40 -6.67 3.22
C GLN A 244 0.35 -7.95 3.59
N ASP A 245 0.79 -8.05 4.84
CA ASP A 245 1.26 -9.31 5.42
C ASP A 245 0.08 -10.20 5.88
N GLU A 246 0.40 -11.37 6.45
CA GLU A 246 -0.60 -12.35 6.89
C GLU A 246 -1.53 -11.89 8.01
N ILE A 247 -1.15 -10.84 8.75
CA ILE A 247 -1.97 -10.24 9.83
C ILE A 247 -2.65 -8.93 9.41
N GLY A 248 -2.53 -8.57 8.13
CA GLY A 248 -3.16 -7.39 7.55
C GLY A 248 -2.38 -6.09 7.79
N GLN A 249 -1.09 -6.14 8.14
CA GLN A 249 -0.25 -4.93 8.11
C GLN A 249 0.00 -4.52 6.66
N ILE A 250 -0.32 -3.29 6.32
CA ILE A 250 -0.19 -2.76 4.96
C ILE A 250 1.20 -2.15 4.75
N TYR A 251 1.74 -2.36 3.55
CA TYR A 251 3.00 -1.82 3.04
C TYR A 251 2.71 -1.00 1.80
N TYR A 252 3.31 0.19 1.69
CA TYR A 252 3.17 1.10 0.55
C TYR A 252 4.53 1.33 -0.10
N SER A 253 4.57 1.65 -1.41
CA SER A 253 5.77 2.16 -2.10
C SER A 253 5.51 3.56 -2.66
N SER A 254 6.58 4.34 -2.80
CA SER A 254 6.55 5.66 -3.42
C SER A 254 7.74 5.81 -4.36
N ALA A 255 7.52 5.49 -5.64
CA ALA A 255 8.50 5.60 -6.73
C ALA A 255 9.11 7.00 -6.83
N GLY A 256 8.28 8.04 -6.96
CA GLY A 256 8.74 9.44 -7.06
C GLY A 256 9.37 9.98 -5.77
N GLY A 257 9.25 9.25 -4.66
CA GLY A 257 9.96 9.51 -3.41
C GLY A 257 11.16 8.59 -3.20
N GLU A 258 11.54 7.78 -4.20
CA GLU A 258 12.64 6.81 -4.15
C GLU A 258 12.56 5.89 -2.92
N THR A 259 11.32 5.62 -2.46
CA THR A 259 11.04 4.91 -1.21
C THR A 259 10.43 3.55 -1.53
N PRO A 260 11.21 2.45 -1.45
CA PRO A 260 10.74 1.12 -1.81
C PRO A 260 9.63 0.59 -0.90
N ALA A 261 9.66 0.92 0.40
CA ALA A 261 8.64 0.52 1.35
C ALA A 261 8.42 1.58 2.44
N LEU A 262 7.17 1.85 2.79
CA LEU A 262 6.78 2.76 3.88
C LEU A 262 5.42 2.35 4.48
N GLY A 263 5.07 2.95 5.62
CA GLY A 263 3.77 2.78 6.27
C GLY A 263 3.53 1.44 6.96
N TYR A 264 4.57 0.65 7.22
CA TYR A 264 4.46 -0.74 7.67
C TYR A 264 4.82 -1.00 9.15
N GLN A 265 5.13 0.04 9.92
CA GLN A 265 5.40 -0.11 11.36
C GLN A 265 4.11 -0.25 12.20
N GLN A 266 2.99 0.27 11.71
CA GLN A 266 1.67 0.10 12.32
C GLN A 266 0.58 0.13 11.26
N HIS A 267 -0.60 -0.40 11.59
CA HIS A 267 -1.73 -0.40 10.67
C HIS A 267 -2.19 1.03 10.34
N PRO A 268 -2.51 1.37 9.07
CA PRO A 268 -2.79 2.76 8.65
C PRO A 268 -4.03 3.38 9.31
N TYR A 269 -4.92 2.56 9.89
CA TYR A 269 -6.02 3.04 10.74
C TYR A 269 -5.54 3.90 11.92
N TYR A 270 -4.34 3.62 12.46
CA TYR A 270 -3.74 4.40 13.55
C TYR A 270 -2.87 5.56 13.05
N GLY A 271 -2.88 5.81 11.73
CA GLY A 271 -2.03 6.77 11.02
C GLY A 271 -0.70 6.19 10.56
N ASN A 272 0.10 7.02 9.92
CA ASN A 272 1.43 6.65 9.44
C ASN A 272 2.47 6.68 10.57
N LEU A 273 3.33 5.67 10.64
CA LEU A 273 4.47 5.60 11.55
C LEU A 273 5.73 5.23 10.76
N GLU A 274 6.59 6.22 10.57
CA GLU A 274 7.93 6.03 10.01
C GLU A 274 8.95 6.06 11.15
N MET A 275 9.93 5.15 11.09
CA MET A 275 10.95 5.01 12.12
C MET A 275 12.35 4.95 11.50
N GLU A 276 13.33 5.49 12.22
CA GLU A 276 14.73 5.28 11.88
C GLU A 276 15.13 3.81 12.05
N GLY A 277 16.04 3.34 11.20
CA GLY A 277 16.44 1.93 11.18
C GLY A 277 15.31 0.96 10.81
N LYS A 278 14.25 1.44 10.12
CA LYS A 278 13.22 0.58 9.50
C LYS A 278 13.76 -0.30 8.36
N TRP A 279 14.97 0.02 7.91
CA TRP A 279 15.77 -0.73 6.95
C TRP A 279 17.16 -0.98 7.53
N GLU A 280 17.78 -2.07 7.11
CA GLU A 280 19.22 -2.26 7.25
C GLU A 280 20.00 -1.17 6.49
N GLU A 281 21.21 -0.85 6.95
CA GLU A 281 22.07 0.14 6.30
C GLU A 281 22.31 -0.24 4.82
N GLY A 282 22.06 0.69 3.91
CA GLY A 282 22.26 0.49 2.48
C GLY A 282 21.14 -0.27 1.77
N PHE A 283 20.04 -0.61 2.45
CA PHE A 283 18.88 -1.27 1.84
C PHE A 283 18.29 -0.48 0.66
N GLU A 284 18.42 0.85 0.63
CA GLU A 284 17.96 1.68 -0.48
C GLU A 284 18.76 1.46 -1.77
N LYS A 285 19.99 0.94 -1.67
CA LYS A 285 20.88 0.71 -2.82
C LYS A 285 20.39 -0.47 -3.64
N VAL A 286 20.56 -0.40 -4.96
CA VAL A 286 20.15 -1.47 -5.89
C VAL A 286 21.31 -1.96 -6.75
N TRP A 287 21.27 -3.22 -7.16
CA TRP A 287 22.41 -3.93 -7.75
C TRP A 287 22.04 -4.56 -9.10
N PRO A 288 21.64 -3.74 -10.09
CA PRO A 288 21.34 -4.23 -11.42
C PRO A 288 22.61 -4.82 -12.06
N ILE A 289 22.41 -5.72 -13.01
CA ILE A 289 23.48 -6.36 -13.78
C ILE A 289 23.62 -5.77 -15.18
N ILE A 290 23.05 -4.59 -15.39
CA ILE A 290 22.95 -3.90 -16.68
C ILE A 290 23.13 -2.39 -16.49
N GLY A 291 23.74 -1.71 -17.45
CA GLY A 291 23.79 -0.26 -17.48
C GLY A 291 22.40 0.36 -17.68
N THR A 292 22.11 1.45 -16.99
CA THR A 292 20.77 2.08 -16.91
C THR A 292 20.78 3.54 -17.40
N PRO A 293 21.04 3.79 -18.71
CA PRO A 293 21.15 5.15 -19.24
C PRO A 293 19.83 5.94 -19.19
N ASP A 294 18.71 5.26 -19.00
CA ASP A 294 17.32 5.76 -19.03
C ASP A 294 16.73 6.05 -17.64
N VAL A 295 17.59 6.32 -16.67
CA VAL A 295 17.16 6.70 -15.31
C VAL A 295 16.76 8.17 -15.24
N GLN A 296 15.60 8.43 -14.65
CA GLN A 296 15.16 9.78 -14.30
C GLN A 296 16.05 10.35 -13.19
N GLY A 297 16.47 11.60 -13.30
CA GLY A 297 17.47 12.20 -12.39
C GLY A 297 18.91 12.13 -12.91
N GLY A 298 19.13 11.37 -13.99
CA GLY A 298 20.36 11.36 -14.78
C GLY A 298 21.58 10.84 -14.03
N PHE A 299 22.76 11.37 -14.37
CA PHE A 299 24.04 10.80 -13.93
C PHE A 299 24.21 10.69 -12.40
N GLY A 300 23.51 11.51 -11.60
CA GLY A 300 23.53 11.41 -10.14
C GLY A 300 22.88 10.14 -9.57
N ARG A 301 22.13 9.41 -10.39
CA ARG A 301 21.48 8.13 -10.05
C ARG A 301 22.29 6.91 -10.51
N LEU A 302 23.48 7.13 -11.07
CA LEU A 302 24.33 6.08 -11.60
C LEU A 302 25.60 5.92 -10.78
N ARG A 303 26.09 4.69 -10.67
CA ARG A 303 27.48 4.40 -10.28
C ARG A 303 28.43 4.72 -11.43
N GLU A 304 29.73 4.68 -11.17
CA GLU A 304 30.77 4.90 -12.19
C GLU A 304 30.67 3.90 -13.36
N ASP A 305 30.25 2.67 -13.06
CA ASP A 305 30.05 1.60 -14.03
C ASP A 305 28.76 1.76 -14.87
N GLY A 306 27.92 2.76 -14.56
CA GLY A 306 26.68 3.07 -15.26
C GLY A 306 25.44 2.31 -14.77
N THR A 307 25.56 1.54 -13.69
CA THR A 307 24.43 0.89 -13.02
C THR A 307 23.65 1.84 -12.12
N LEU A 308 22.36 1.59 -11.94
CA LEU A 308 21.47 2.30 -11.03
C LEU A 308 21.92 2.14 -9.57
N ASN A 309 22.08 3.23 -8.82
CA ASN A 309 22.67 3.21 -7.47
C ASN A 309 21.66 3.08 -6.30
N HIS A 310 20.37 3.38 -6.49
CA HIS A 310 19.27 3.16 -5.53
C HIS A 310 17.93 2.99 -6.24
N PHE A 311 16.88 2.62 -5.51
CA PHE A 311 15.53 2.54 -6.06
C PHE A 311 15.08 3.87 -6.66
N THR A 312 14.41 3.82 -7.81
CA THR A 312 13.87 5.01 -8.49
C THR A 312 12.44 4.83 -8.98
N ALA A 313 11.97 3.59 -9.10
CA ALA A 313 10.68 3.26 -9.69
C ALA A 313 10.01 2.07 -9.00
N SER A 314 10.17 1.93 -7.68
CA SER A 314 9.51 0.89 -6.91
C SER A 314 7.99 0.87 -7.16
N CYS A 315 7.47 -0.29 -7.57
CA CYS A 315 6.09 -0.43 -8.06
C CYS A 315 5.36 -1.59 -7.38
N GLY A 316 4.54 -2.38 -8.09
CA GLY A 316 3.59 -3.37 -7.57
C GLY A 316 4.25 -4.47 -6.75
N GLN A 317 4.43 -4.20 -5.47
CA GLN A 317 5.10 -5.08 -4.52
C GLN A 317 4.11 -6.00 -3.82
N SER A 318 4.57 -7.20 -3.46
CA SER A 318 3.77 -8.19 -2.72
C SER A 318 4.56 -8.78 -1.55
N ILE A 319 3.88 -8.99 -0.42
CA ILE A 319 4.35 -9.94 0.58
C ILE A 319 3.98 -11.32 0.04
N PHE A 320 4.97 -12.20 -0.11
CA PHE A 320 4.71 -13.52 -0.63
C PHE A 320 4.03 -14.40 0.43
N LEU A 321 2.80 -14.82 0.17
CA LEU A 321 2.01 -15.67 1.07
C LEU A 321 1.71 -17.05 0.46
N GLY A 322 2.49 -17.47 -0.53
CA GLY A 322 2.38 -18.77 -1.17
C GLY A 322 3.04 -19.89 -0.36
N ASP A 323 2.51 -21.10 -0.45
CA ASP A 323 2.94 -22.24 0.36
C ASP A 323 4.00 -23.13 -0.30
N LYS A 324 4.41 -22.82 -1.54
CA LYS A 324 5.37 -23.65 -2.30
C LYS A 324 6.80 -23.20 -2.14
N LEU A 325 7.07 -21.91 -2.35
CA LEU A 325 8.44 -21.41 -2.33
C LEU A 325 8.87 -21.06 -0.89
N PRO A 326 10.15 -21.30 -0.51
CA PRO A 326 10.66 -21.06 0.84
C PRO A 326 10.96 -19.57 1.10
N MET A 327 9.97 -18.73 0.83
CA MET A 327 10.04 -17.26 0.92
C MET A 327 8.77 -16.62 1.50
N TYR A 328 7.94 -17.44 2.15
CA TYR A 328 6.72 -17.00 2.81
C TYR A 328 7.01 -15.89 3.83
N GLY A 329 6.28 -14.77 3.73
CA GLY A 329 6.44 -13.58 4.57
C GLY A 329 7.47 -12.55 4.07
N ASP A 330 8.21 -12.85 3.00
CA ASP A 330 9.17 -11.90 2.43
C ASP A 330 8.49 -10.92 1.48
N LEU A 331 9.03 -9.69 1.39
CA LEU A 331 8.52 -8.62 0.53
C LEU A 331 9.26 -8.62 -0.82
N PHE A 332 8.52 -8.66 -1.92
CA PHE A 332 9.06 -8.57 -3.28
C PHE A 332 8.80 -7.18 -3.86
N ILE A 333 9.86 -6.49 -4.29
CA ILE A 333 9.83 -5.08 -4.72
C ILE A 333 10.38 -5.00 -6.15
N PRO A 334 9.52 -4.85 -7.16
CA PRO A 334 9.96 -4.62 -8.53
C PRO A 334 10.59 -3.24 -8.70
N GLU A 335 11.66 -3.16 -9.50
CA GLU A 335 12.38 -1.95 -9.88
C GLU A 335 12.64 -1.98 -11.40
N PRO A 336 11.71 -1.46 -12.22
CA PRO A 336 11.72 -1.61 -13.66
C PRO A 336 12.80 -0.77 -14.35
N VAL A 337 13.31 0.30 -13.73
CA VAL A 337 14.45 1.04 -14.28
C VAL A 337 15.73 0.23 -14.09
N GLY A 338 15.86 -0.45 -12.96
CA GLY A 338 16.97 -1.36 -12.67
C GLY A 338 16.89 -2.74 -13.34
N ARG A 339 15.78 -3.10 -14.01
CA ARG A 339 15.53 -4.43 -14.59
C ARG A 339 15.65 -5.54 -13.53
N LEU A 340 15.17 -5.27 -12.31
CA LEU A 340 15.37 -6.15 -11.16
C LEU A 340 14.14 -6.26 -10.25
N ILE A 341 14.14 -7.30 -9.42
CA ILE A 341 13.20 -7.47 -8.31
C ILE A 341 14.01 -7.76 -7.05
N ARG A 342 13.79 -6.95 -6.02
CA ARG A 342 14.32 -7.23 -4.68
C ARG A 342 13.39 -8.19 -3.95
N ARG A 343 13.96 -9.19 -3.29
CA ARG A 343 13.32 -9.86 -2.15
C ARG A 343 13.90 -9.31 -0.86
N ALA A 344 13.07 -8.78 0.01
CA ALA A 344 13.45 -8.22 1.30
C ALA A 344 12.92 -9.11 2.43
N LYS A 345 13.80 -9.47 3.36
CA LYS A 345 13.40 -10.14 4.61
C LYS A 345 12.73 -9.13 5.52
N VAL A 346 11.58 -9.50 6.10
CA VAL A 346 10.90 -8.71 7.13
C VAL A 346 11.30 -9.23 8.50
N ASN A 347 12.35 -8.67 9.08
CA ASN A 347 12.82 -9.07 10.42
C ASN A 347 12.08 -8.30 11.49
N ILE A 348 11.73 -8.95 12.60
CA ILE A 348 11.07 -8.31 13.74
C ILE A 348 12.08 -8.21 14.88
N VAL A 349 12.46 -6.98 15.23
CA VAL A 349 13.43 -6.70 16.30
C VAL A 349 12.72 -5.91 17.39
N ASN A 350 12.39 -6.57 18.51
CA ASN A 350 11.60 -5.99 19.60
C ASN A 350 10.27 -5.37 19.11
N GLY A 351 9.63 -6.01 18.13
CA GLY A 351 8.41 -5.55 17.48
C GLY A 351 8.60 -4.42 16.45
N LYS A 352 9.83 -3.97 16.18
CA LYS A 352 10.12 -3.10 15.02
C LYS A 352 10.32 -3.96 13.77
N LYS A 353 9.64 -3.64 12.68
CA LYS A 353 9.86 -4.33 11.39
C LYS A 353 11.07 -3.71 10.68
N VAL A 354 12.07 -4.52 10.36
CA VAL A 354 13.33 -4.10 9.72
C VAL A 354 13.52 -4.89 8.42
N LEU A 355 13.56 -4.18 7.30
CA LEU A 355 13.81 -4.79 5.99
C LEU A 355 15.30 -4.97 5.74
N SER A 356 15.71 -6.15 5.28
CA SER A 356 17.08 -6.43 4.83
C SER A 356 17.11 -7.07 3.45
N ASN A 357 18.22 -6.86 2.72
CA ASN A 357 18.48 -7.56 1.46
C ASN A 357 19.33 -8.82 1.76
N PRO A 358 18.77 -10.03 1.68
CA PRO A 358 19.52 -11.25 1.97
C PRO A 358 20.56 -11.60 0.89
N TYR A 359 20.61 -10.85 -0.22
CA TYR A 359 21.52 -11.08 -1.36
C TYR A 359 22.72 -10.11 -1.39
N GLY A 360 22.91 -9.27 -0.37
CA GLY A 360 24.05 -8.34 -0.31
C GLY A 360 24.12 -7.39 -1.50
N GLU A 361 25.21 -7.44 -2.27
CA GLU A 361 25.38 -6.63 -3.49
C GLU A 361 24.76 -7.28 -4.75
N THR A 362 23.74 -8.12 -4.59
CA THR A 362 22.96 -8.72 -5.69
C THR A 362 21.45 -8.60 -5.40
N GLU A 363 20.63 -9.07 -6.34
CA GLU A 363 19.17 -9.05 -6.25
C GLU A 363 18.61 -10.47 -6.33
N PHE A 364 17.32 -10.62 -5.99
CA PHE A 364 16.65 -11.90 -6.17
C PHE A 364 16.46 -12.24 -7.65
N LEU A 365 16.07 -11.24 -8.45
CA LEU A 365 16.03 -11.34 -9.91
C LEU A 365 16.65 -10.09 -10.49
N ALA A 366 17.57 -10.25 -11.44
CA ALA A 366 18.04 -9.15 -12.28
C ALA A 366 18.18 -9.61 -13.74
N SER A 367 17.97 -8.70 -14.69
CA SER A 367 18.04 -9.01 -16.11
C SER A 367 19.01 -8.14 -16.89
N THR A 368 19.66 -8.73 -17.90
CA THR A 368 20.43 -8.03 -18.93
C THR A 368 19.61 -7.64 -20.17
N ASP A 369 18.30 -7.94 -20.18
CA ASP A 369 17.38 -7.45 -21.22
C ASP A 369 16.92 -6.02 -20.90
N THR A 370 17.32 -5.07 -21.74
CA THR A 370 16.97 -3.64 -21.59
C THR A 370 15.46 -3.40 -21.52
N ASN A 371 14.64 -4.24 -22.16
CA ASN A 371 13.19 -4.08 -22.23
C ASN A 371 12.44 -4.80 -21.10
N PHE A 372 13.11 -5.59 -20.26
CA PHE A 372 12.48 -6.22 -19.09
C PHE A 372 12.11 -5.15 -18.05
N ARG A 373 10.81 -4.93 -17.84
CA ARG A 373 10.22 -3.93 -16.93
C ARG A 373 9.28 -4.61 -15.95
N PRO A 374 9.79 -5.24 -14.88
CA PRO A 374 8.93 -5.82 -13.86
C PRO A 374 8.18 -4.70 -13.14
N VAL A 375 6.86 -4.70 -13.22
CA VAL A 375 5.98 -3.63 -12.71
C VAL A 375 5.05 -4.09 -11.60
N ASP A 376 4.79 -5.40 -11.49
CA ASP A 376 3.91 -5.95 -10.46
C ASP A 376 4.30 -7.39 -10.09
N THR A 377 3.97 -7.79 -8.87
CA THR A 377 4.18 -9.14 -8.34
C THR A 377 2.96 -9.60 -7.54
N GLN A 378 2.60 -10.87 -7.67
CA GLN A 378 1.44 -11.43 -6.96
C GLN A 378 1.69 -12.87 -6.49
N THR A 379 1.08 -13.25 -5.37
CA THR A 379 1.00 -14.66 -4.96
C THR A 379 -0.13 -15.35 -5.73
N GLY A 380 0.18 -16.46 -6.40
CA GLY A 380 -0.81 -17.26 -7.12
C GLY A 380 -1.53 -18.32 -6.27
N PRO A 381 -2.68 -18.83 -6.74
CA PRO A 381 -3.42 -19.94 -6.11
C PRO A 381 -2.64 -21.26 -6.13
N ASP A 382 -1.70 -21.41 -7.06
CA ASP A 382 -0.75 -22.52 -7.11
C ASP A 382 0.39 -22.41 -6.06
N GLY A 383 0.43 -21.32 -5.30
CA GLY A 383 1.41 -21.07 -4.25
C GLY A 383 2.77 -20.60 -4.74
N CYS A 384 2.88 -20.14 -5.99
CA CYS A 384 4.07 -19.54 -6.58
C CYS A 384 3.96 -18.00 -6.69
N LEU A 385 5.09 -17.35 -6.99
CA LEU A 385 5.17 -15.90 -7.20
C LEU A 385 5.05 -15.59 -8.68
N TYR A 386 4.15 -14.68 -9.04
CA TYR A 386 3.95 -14.20 -10.40
C TYR A 386 4.61 -12.83 -10.56
N VAL A 387 5.17 -12.59 -11.74
CA VAL A 387 5.84 -11.35 -12.13
C VAL A 387 5.18 -10.83 -13.39
N VAL A 388 4.74 -9.58 -13.35
CA VAL A 388 4.22 -8.85 -14.50
C VAL A 388 5.33 -7.98 -15.08
N ASP A 389 5.65 -8.23 -16.35
CA ASP A 389 6.64 -7.50 -17.12
C ASP A 389 5.94 -6.72 -18.23
N MET A 390 5.98 -5.38 -18.15
CA MET A 390 5.37 -4.52 -19.16
C MET A 390 6.11 -4.59 -20.51
N TYR A 391 7.31 -5.16 -20.54
CA TYR A 391 8.18 -5.40 -21.69
C TYR A 391 8.26 -4.26 -22.73
N ARG A 392 8.92 -3.16 -22.36
CA ARG A 392 8.96 -1.94 -23.20
C ARG A 392 10.19 -1.06 -22.98
N GLY A 393 10.37 -0.13 -23.92
CA GLY A 393 11.45 0.86 -23.90
C GLY A 393 11.22 1.98 -22.90
N ILE A 394 10.28 2.89 -23.16
CA ILE A 394 9.95 3.99 -22.23
C ILE A 394 9.12 3.43 -21.07
N ILE A 395 9.48 3.71 -19.82
CA ILE A 395 8.67 3.31 -18.65
C ILE A 395 8.08 4.50 -17.88
N GLN A 396 8.58 5.71 -18.13
CA GLN A 396 8.15 6.97 -17.51
C GLN A 396 7.09 7.70 -18.35
N GLU A 397 6.17 8.41 -17.69
CA GLU A 397 5.15 9.24 -18.34
C GLU A 397 5.77 10.46 -19.06
N GLY A 398 5.02 11.00 -20.03
CA GLY A 398 5.46 12.04 -20.96
C GLY A 398 6.12 13.26 -20.31
N ASN A 399 5.78 13.61 -19.07
CA ASN A 399 6.39 14.71 -18.31
C ASN A 399 7.91 14.57 -18.16
N TRP A 400 8.42 13.35 -18.14
CA TRP A 400 9.83 13.06 -17.93
C TRP A 400 10.64 12.98 -19.23
N VAL A 401 9.97 12.87 -20.38
CA VAL A 401 10.58 12.77 -21.72
C VAL A 401 10.24 13.95 -22.66
N ARG A 402 9.73 15.06 -22.09
CA ARG A 402 9.49 16.31 -22.83
C ARG A 402 10.75 16.83 -23.51
N LYS A 403 10.60 17.64 -24.56
CA LYS A 403 11.73 18.34 -25.21
C LYS A 403 12.54 19.15 -24.19
N GLY A 404 13.86 18.96 -24.19
CA GLY A 404 14.77 19.57 -23.23
C GLY A 404 14.95 18.80 -21.91
N SER A 405 14.22 17.70 -21.69
CA SER A 405 14.47 16.80 -20.56
C SER A 405 15.76 16.00 -20.74
N PHE A 406 16.30 15.48 -19.63
CA PHE A 406 17.46 14.60 -19.65
C PHE A 406 17.21 13.29 -20.43
N LEU A 407 16.01 12.71 -20.30
CA LEU A 407 15.71 11.40 -20.85
C LEU A 407 15.47 11.43 -22.36
N ARG A 408 14.95 12.52 -22.92
CA ARG A 408 14.57 12.55 -24.34
C ARG A 408 15.71 12.18 -25.30
N PRO A 409 16.94 12.72 -25.18
CA PRO A 409 18.06 12.32 -26.04
C PRO A 409 18.46 10.84 -25.86
N VAL A 410 18.21 10.25 -24.69
CA VAL A 410 18.46 8.82 -24.46
C VAL A 410 17.41 8.00 -25.19
N VAL A 411 16.13 8.34 -25.07
CA VAL A 411 15.03 7.67 -25.77
C VAL A 411 15.26 7.71 -27.28
N GLU A 412 15.58 8.87 -27.84
CA GLU A 412 15.84 9.04 -29.28
C GLU A 412 17.06 8.23 -29.75
N ARG A 413 18.17 8.25 -28.99
CA ARG A 413 19.38 7.48 -29.31
C ARG A 413 19.13 5.97 -29.27
N LYS A 414 18.35 5.50 -28.29
CA LYS A 414 18.10 4.09 -28.04
C LYS A 414 16.89 3.56 -28.80
N GLY A 415 16.07 4.44 -29.39
CA GLY A 415 14.81 4.07 -30.04
C GLY A 415 13.79 3.45 -29.07
N PHE A 416 13.76 3.90 -27.80
CA PHE A 416 12.87 3.30 -26.79
C PHE A 416 11.39 3.55 -27.06
N ASP A 417 11.06 4.61 -27.78
CA ASP A 417 9.72 4.92 -28.28
C ASP A 417 9.22 3.88 -29.31
N LYS A 418 10.11 3.06 -29.87
CA LYS A 418 9.76 2.00 -30.83
C LYS A 418 9.55 0.65 -30.17
N ASN A 419 9.91 0.53 -28.90
CA ASN A 419 9.81 -0.71 -28.13
C ASN A 419 8.52 -0.69 -27.31
N ILE A 420 7.39 -0.86 -27.98
CA ILE A 420 6.03 -0.78 -27.43
C ILE A 420 5.21 -2.02 -27.82
N GLY A 421 4.03 -2.19 -27.21
CA GLY A 421 3.03 -3.17 -27.65
C GLY A 421 3.40 -4.64 -27.41
N LYS A 422 4.22 -4.90 -26.37
CA LYS A 422 4.58 -6.26 -25.91
C LYS A 422 4.36 -6.38 -24.42
N GLY A 423 4.44 -7.57 -23.86
CA GLY A 423 4.18 -7.74 -22.44
C GLY A 423 4.09 -9.19 -22.01
N ARG A 424 4.54 -9.48 -20.80
CA ARG A 424 4.74 -10.87 -20.34
C ARG A 424 4.32 -11.03 -18.89
N ILE A 425 3.78 -12.20 -18.60
CA ILE A 425 3.55 -12.68 -17.24
C ILE A 425 4.39 -13.93 -17.07
N TYR A 426 5.13 -13.97 -15.97
CA TYR A 426 5.95 -15.13 -15.61
C TYR A 426 5.53 -15.64 -14.24
N ARG A 427 5.84 -16.91 -13.98
CA ARG A 427 5.79 -17.52 -12.66
C ARG A 427 7.21 -17.94 -12.24
N VAL A 428 7.60 -17.58 -11.03
CA VAL A 428 8.81 -18.10 -10.40
C VAL A 428 8.53 -19.50 -9.87
N VAL A 429 9.37 -20.45 -10.24
CA VAL A 429 9.33 -21.84 -9.74
C VAL A 429 10.69 -22.24 -9.18
N HIS A 430 10.74 -23.40 -8.53
CA HIS A 430 11.98 -23.98 -8.03
C HIS A 430 12.08 -25.45 -8.44
N ASP A 431 13.24 -25.90 -8.94
CA ASP A 431 13.44 -27.23 -9.55
C ASP A 431 13.01 -28.41 -8.68
N GLN A 432 13.02 -28.22 -7.36
CA GLN A 432 12.67 -29.24 -6.36
C GLN A 432 11.21 -29.16 -5.87
N ILE A 433 10.41 -28.22 -6.38
CA ILE A 433 9.10 -27.88 -5.83
C ILE A 433 8.08 -27.77 -6.97
N ALA A 434 7.07 -28.63 -6.92
CA ALA A 434 5.96 -28.56 -7.86
C ALA A 434 4.89 -27.55 -7.38
N PRO A 435 4.30 -26.75 -8.28
CA PRO A 435 3.15 -25.90 -7.97
C PRO A 435 1.95 -26.71 -7.47
N SER A 436 1.07 -26.06 -6.69
CA SER A 436 -0.21 -26.63 -6.30
C SER A 436 -1.18 -26.64 -7.49
N LYS A 437 -2.14 -27.57 -7.45
CA LYS A 437 -3.35 -27.42 -8.26
C LYS A 437 -4.20 -26.29 -7.72
N GLN A 438 -4.79 -25.54 -8.64
CA GLN A 438 -5.79 -24.53 -8.34
C GLN A 438 -7.14 -25.18 -8.03
N GLU A 439 -7.91 -24.57 -7.12
CA GLU A 439 -9.30 -24.93 -6.86
C GLU A 439 -10.24 -23.75 -7.08
N ASP A 440 -11.44 -24.04 -7.58
CA ASP A 440 -12.52 -23.08 -7.72
C ASP A 440 -13.22 -22.86 -6.37
N LEU A 441 -13.04 -21.67 -5.79
CA LEU A 441 -13.65 -21.23 -4.55
C LEU A 441 -14.99 -20.50 -4.79
N LEU A 442 -15.21 -19.94 -5.97
CA LEU A 442 -16.39 -19.15 -6.30
C LEU A 442 -17.68 -19.95 -6.07
N HIS A 443 -17.66 -21.20 -6.52
CA HIS A 443 -18.81 -22.10 -6.47
C HIS A 443 -18.95 -22.91 -5.17
N LYS A 444 -18.04 -22.73 -4.19
CA LYS A 444 -18.15 -23.40 -2.89
C LYS A 444 -19.25 -22.78 -2.02
N SER A 445 -19.88 -23.62 -1.19
CA SER A 445 -20.82 -23.17 -0.16
C SER A 445 -20.09 -22.45 0.98
N SER A 446 -20.80 -21.63 1.76
CA SER A 446 -20.24 -20.95 2.93
C SER A 446 -19.61 -21.94 3.92
N ASP A 447 -20.25 -23.10 4.15
CA ASP A 447 -19.71 -24.16 5.02
C ASP A 447 -18.39 -24.74 4.48
N ALA A 448 -18.30 -24.99 3.17
CA ALA A 448 -17.07 -25.52 2.56
C ALA A 448 -15.93 -24.50 2.54
N LEU A 449 -16.23 -23.20 2.51
CA LEU A 449 -15.22 -22.13 2.55
C LEU A 449 -14.54 -22.02 3.92
N LEU A 450 -15.16 -22.51 5.01
CA LEU A 450 -14.55 -22.49 6.35
C LEU A 450 -13.23 -23.29 6.41
N ASP A 451 -13.13 -24.36 5.62
CA ASP A 451 -11.92 -25.20 5.54
C ASP A 451 -10.71 -24.44 4.96
N TYR A 452 -10.95 -23.34 4.23
CA TYR A 452 -9.88 -22.56 3.61
C TYR A 452 -9.36 -21.44 4.51
N LEU A 453 -10.03 -21.13 5.64
CA LEU A 453 -9.57 -20.08 6.56
C LEU A 453 -8.21 -20.39 7.20
N HIS A 454 -7.83 -21.67 7.26
CA HIS A 454 -6.53 -22.13 7.77
C HIS A 454 -5.62 -22.71 6.66
N HIS A 455 -5.94 -22.46 5.38
CA HIS A 455 -5.16 -22.95 4.26
C HIS A 455 -3.72 -22.39 4.29
N PRO A 456 -2.66 -23.17 3.97
CA PRO A 456 -1.28 -22.69 4.06
C PRO A 456 -0.96 -21.54 3.10
N ASN A 457 -1.53 -21.55 1.88
CA ASN A 457 -1.44 -20.43 0.95
C ASN A 457 -2.44 -19.32 1.32
N GLY A 458 -1.94 -18.11 1.53
CA GLY A 458 -2.71 -16.92 1.93
C GLY A 458 -3.73 -16.44 0.90
N TRP A 459 -3.54 -16.75 -0.40
CA TRP A 459 -4.54 -16.46 -1.42
C TRP A 459 -5.88 -17.13 -1.10
N TYR A 460 -5.86 -18.42 -0.72
CA TYR A 460 -7.08 -19.14 -0.34
C TYR A 460 -7.73 -18.58 0.91
N ARG A 461 -6.94 -18.23 1.94
CA ARG A 461 -7.48 -17.70 3.19
C ARG A 461 -8.18 -16.36 2.98
N LEU A 462 -7.50 -15.42 2.31
CA LEU A 462 -8.05 -14.10 2.01
C LEU A 462 -9.27 -14.19 1.08
N THR A 463 -9.21 -15.05 0.05
CA THR A 463 -10.32 -15.26 -0.88
C THR A 463 -11.53 -15.89 -0.19
N ALA A 464 -11.33 -16.92 0.64
CA ALA A 464 -12.40 -17.54 1.39
C ALA A 464 -13.07 -16.57 2.37
N GLN A 465 -12.30 -15.83 3.17
CA GLN A 465 -12.84 -14.79 4.05
C GLN A 465 -13.65 -13.76 3.25
N LYS A 466 -13.07 -13.20 2.18
CA LYS A 466 -13.74 -12.22 1.32
C LYS A 466 -15.07 -12.75 0.77
N LEU A 467 -15.09 -13.98 0.24
CA LEU A 467 -16.32 -14.62 -0.25
C LEU A 467 -17.36 -14.81 0.86
N LEU A 468 -16.95 -15.24 2.05
CA LEU A 468 -17.86 -15.41 3.20
C LEU A 468 -18.50 -14.08 3.62
N VAL A 469 -17.70 -13.01 3.67
CA VAL A 469 -18.18 -11.65 3.95
C VAL A 469 -19.10 -11.15 2.85
N LEU A 470 -18.78 -11.38 1.57
CA LEU A 470 -19.66 -10.96 0.46
C LEU A 470 -20.98 -11.74 0.41
N LYS A 471 -20.96 -13.05 0.71
CA LYS A 471 -22.17 -13.90 0.76
C LYS A 471 -23.11 -13.53 1.90
N GLN A 472 -22.61 -12.94 3.00
CA GLN A 472 -23.39 -12.54 4.18
C GLN A 472 -24.23 -13.67 4.81
N ASP A 473 -23.83 -14.94 4.62
CA ASP A 473 -24.53 -16.10 5.16
C ASP A 473 -24.33 -16.19 6.68
N LYS A 474 -25.39 -15.92 7.45
CA LYS A 474 -25.33 -15.96 8.92
C LYS A 474 -25.41 -17.38 9.49
N ALA A 475 -25.70 -18.40 8.69
CA ALA A 475 -25.85 -19.77 9.20
C ALA A 475 -24.54 -20.33 9.78
N ILE A 476 -23.40 -19.86 9.29
CA ILE A 476 -22.05 -20.28 9.70
C ILE A 476 -21.50 -19.52 10.92
N VAL A 477 -22.24 -18.56 11.49
CA VAL A 477 -21.75 -17.74 12.63
C VAL A 477 -21.40 -18.63 13.83
N SER A 478 -22.18 -19.68 14.09
CA SER A 478 -21.86 -20.63 15.17
C SER A 478 -20.56 -21.38 14.88
N ASP A 479 -20.38 -21.88 13.65
CA ASP A 479 -19.16 -22.59 13.26
C ASP A 479 -17.92 -21.69 13.34
N LEU A 480 -18.03 -20.41 12.95
CA LEU A 480 -16.96 -19.44 13.08
C LEU A 480 -16.59 -19.18 14.54
N LYS A 481 -17.58 -19.07 15.44
CA LYS A 481 -17.34 -18.96 16.89
C LYS A 481 -16.65 -20.21 17.44
N ASP A 482 -17.03 -21.38 16.96
CA ASP A 482 -16.38 -22.64 17.31
C ASP A 482 -14.95 -22.72 16.79
N ILE A 483 -14.64 -22.13 15.62
CA ILE A 483 -13.26 -22.01 15.14
C ILE A 483 -12.46 -21.11 16.09
N VAL A 484 -12.96 -19.91 16.43
CA VAL A 484 -12.25 -18.95 17.30
C VAL A 484 -12.02 -19.50 18.71
N THR A 485 -12.98 -20.23 19.26
CA THR A 485 -12.87 -20.82 20.61
C THR A 485 -12.23 -22.22 20.60
N GLY A 486 -12.10 -22.82 19.42
CA GLY A 486 -11.58 -24.16 19.20
C GLY A 486 -10.06 -24.22 19.34
N GLY A 487 -9.59 -25.25 20.03
CA GLY A 487 -8.17 -25.60 20.05
C GLY A 487 -7.72 -26.29 18.76
N GLU A 488 -6.41 -26.35 18.57
CA GLU A 488 -5.79 -27.14 17.51
C GLU A 488 -6.17 -28.63 17.65
N PRO A 489 -6.79 -29.26 16.63
CA PRO A 489 -7.14 -30.66 16.69
C PRO A 489 -5.87 -31.52 16.89
N PHE A 490 -5.87 -32.43 17.88
CA PHE A 490 -4.72 -33.29 18.20
C PHE A 490 -4.12 -34.00 16.97
N ILE A 491 -4.97 -34.55 16.09
CA ILE A 491 -4.50 -35.20 14.85
C ILE A 491 -3.88 -34.17 13.90
N GLY A 492 -4.48 -32.98 13.77
CA GLY A 492 -3.95 -31.86 12.99
C GLY A 492 -2.55 -31.43 13.44
N SER A 493 -2.30 -31.38 14.75
CA SER A 493 -0.98 -31.05 15.30
C SER A 493 0.10 -32.13 15.08
N MET A 494 -0.32 -33.37 14.80
CA MET A 494 0.59 -34.51 14.68
C MET A 494 1.05 -34.76 13.24
N PHE A 495 0.23 -34.46 12.22
CA PHE A 495 0.63 -34.67 10.82
C PHE A 495 0.14 -33.59 9.82
N GLY A 496 -0.32 -32.42 10.28
CA GLY A 496 -0.73 -31.30 9.43
C GLY A 496 0.32 -30.19 9.34
N ASN A 497 0.30 -29.45 8.23
CA ASN A 497 1.03 -28.18 8.06
C ASN A 497 0.13 -26.94 8.27
N ALA A 498 -1.09 -27.15 8.80
CA ALA A 498 -2.07 -26.09 8.97
C ALA A 498 -1.73 -25.21 10.16
N ASP A 499 -1.71 -23.89 9.95
CA ASP A 499 -1.63 -22.90 11.01
C ASP A 499 -3.06 -22.56 11.47
N TYR A 500 -3.50 -23.23 12.53
CA TYR A 500 -4.84 -23.02 13.08
C TYR A 500 -5.02 -21.64 13.71
N ALA A 501 -3.94 -20.94 14.10
CA ALA A 501 -4.07 -19.58 14.60
C ALA A 501 -4.42 -18.60 13.49
N LEU A 502 -3.87 -18.78 12.28
CA LEU A 502 -4.35 -18.05 11.10
C LEU A 502 -5.83 -18.35 10.81
N GLY A 503 -6.25 -19.61 10.96
CA GLY A 503 -7.68 -19.98 10.90
C GLY A 503 -8.56 -19.18 11.86
N ARG A 504 -8.15 -19.05 13.12
CA ARG A 504 -8.87 -18.25 14.13
C ARG A 504 -8.84 -16.76 13.83
N LEU A 505 -7.69 -16.24 13.38
CA LEU A 505 -7.54 -14.85 12.94
C LEU A 505 -8.54 -14.52 11.82
N HIS A 506 -8.57 -15.31 10.76
CA HIS A 506 -9.52 -15.13 9.66
C HIS A 506 -10.97 -15.32 10.10
N ALA A 507 -11.25 -16.24 11.03
CA ALA A 507 -12.60 -16.41 11.58
C ALA A 507 -13.07 -15.18 12.39
N ILE A 508 -12.18 -14.55 13.18
CA ILE A 508 -12.48 -13.29 13.87
C ILE A 508 -12.85 -12.21 12.84
N TRP A 509 -12.04 -12.00 11.81
CA TRP A 509 -12.34 -10.98 10.80
C TRP A 509 -13.54 -11.33 9.93
N THR A 510 -13.82 -12.61 9.69
CA THR A 510 -15.07 -13.03 9.04
C THR A 510 -16.28 -12.69 9.90
N LEU A 511 -16.22 -12.94 11.21
CA LEU A 511 -17.29 -12.55 12.15
C LEU A 511 -17.47 -11.03 12.20
N GLU A 512 -16.39 -10.25 12.11
CA GLU A 512 -16.45 -8.79 12.01
C GLU A 512 -17.19 -8.34 10.75
N GLY A 513 -16.82 -8.87 9.57
CA GLY A 513 -17.50 -8.56 8.31
C GLY A 513 -18.94 -9.08 8.23
N LEU A 514 -19.30 -10.02 9.10
CA LEU A 514 -20.66 -10.50 9.31
C LEU A 514 -21.39 -9.77 10.46
N ASP A 515 -20.85 -8.69 11.02
CA ASP A 515 -21.49 -7.96 12.14
C ASP A 515 -21.91 -8.91 13.29
N ALA A 516 -21.08 -9.91 13.57
CA ALA A 516 -21.34 -11.03 14.47
C ALA A 516 -20.32 -11.14 15.61
N ILE A 517 -19.49 -10.10 15.78
CA ILE A 517 -18.60 -9.95 16.94
C ILE A 517 -19.45 -9.63 18.16
N ASP A 518 -19.24 -10.39 19.23
CA ASP A 518 -19.80 -10.09 20.54
C ASP A 518 -18.71 -10.02 21.59
N LYS A 519 -19.08 -9.45 22.74
CA LYS A 519 -18.20 -9.27 23.89
C LYS A 519 -17.60 -10.59 24.39
N ALA A 520 -18.36 -11.68 24.40
CA ALA A 520 -17.87 -12.95 24.92
C ALA A 520 -16.75 -13.50 24.04
N LEU A 521 -16.92 -13.43 22.71
CA LEU A 521 -15.91 -13.79 21.73
C LEU A 521 -14.62 -12.96 21.93
N VAL A 522 -14.75 -11.63 22.06
CA VAL A 522 -13.58 -10.74 22.28
C VAL A 522 -12.83 -11.13 23.55
N LEU A 523 -13.53 -11.31 24.66
CA LEU A 523 -12.92 -11.68 25.94
C LEU A 523 -12.21 -13.04 25.87
N THR A 524 -12.76 -14.01 25.14
CA THR A 524 -12.12 -15.31 24.92
C THR A 524 -10.90 -15.19 24.01
N ALA A 525 -11.00 -14.46 22.89
CA ALA A 525 -9.91 -14.32 21.92
C ALA A 525 -8.72 -13.51 22.46
N LEU A 526 -8.94 -12.58 23.40
CA LEU A 526 -7.87 -11.89 24.13
C LEU A 526 -7.00 -12.83 24.98
N GLN A 527 -7.50 -14.03 25.30
CA GLN A 527 -6.78 -15.05 26.08
C GLN A 527 -6.09 -16.11 25.20
N ASP A 528 -6.12 -15.97 23.87
CA ASP A 528 -5.56 -16.95 22.96
C ASP A 528 -4.04 -17.12 23.16
N LYS A 529 -3.54 -18.34 22.94
CA LYS A 529 -2.10 -18.64 23.02
C LYS A 529 -1.27 -17.91 21.96
N ASP A 530 -1.85 -17.63 20.80
CA ASP A 530 -1.17 -17.03 19.65
C ASP A 530 -1.32 -15.50 19.66
N ALA A 531 -0.20 -14.80 19.50
CA ALA A 531 -0.13 -13.34 19.49
C ALA A 531 -1.02 -12.72 18.41
N ARG A 532 -1.10 -13.34 17.22
CA ARG A 532 -1.85 -12.82 16.08
C ARG A 532 -3.35 -12.79 16.35
N VAL A 533 -3.85 -13.80 17.06
CA VAL A 533 -5.26 -13.88 17.49
C VAL A 533 -5.54 -12.82 18.56
N ARG A 534 -4.65 -12.65 19.56
CA ARG A 534 -4.80 -11.60 20.58
C ARG A 534 -4.79 -10.20 19.96
N MET A 535 -3.90 -9.94 18.99
CA MET A 535 -3.85 -8.65 18.27
C MET A 535 -5.14 -8.38 17.47
N ALA A 536 -5.70 -9.39 16.80
CA ALA A 536 -6.98 -9.23 16.13
C ALA A 536 -8.13 -8.99 17.11
N ALA A 537 -8.17 -9.72 18.23
CA ALA A 537 -9.15 -9.53 19.30
C ALA A 537 -9.11 -8.11 19.89
N LEU A 538 -7.90 -7.57 20.08
CA LEU A 538 -7.69 -6.18 20.51
C LEU A 538 -8.34 -5.20 19.52
N ARG A 539 -8.09 -5.36 18.21
CA ARG A 539 -8.63 -4.50 17.15
C ARG A 539 -10.16 -4.58 17.04
N VAL A 540 -10.73 -5.79 16.95
CA VAL A 540 -12.20 -5.94 16.85
C VAL A 540 -12.92 -5.58 18.16
N GLY A 541 -12.19 -5.52 19.29
CA GLY A 541 -12.70 -5.08 20.58
C GLY A 541 -12.74 -3.56 20.76
N GLU A 542 -12.09 -2.77 19.89
CA GLU A 542 -12.03 -1.31 20.02
C GLU A 542 -13.40 -0.61 20.04
N PRO A 543 -14.43 -1.01 19.27
CA PRO A 543 -15.75 -0.43 19.40
C PRO A 543 -16.35 -0.58 20.81
N LEU A 544 -16.07 -1.70 21.50
CA LEU A 544 -16.51 -1.94 22.88
C LEU A 544 -15.73 -1.05 23.87
N LEU A 545 -14.42 -0.85 23.64
CA LEU A 545 -13.60 0.09 24.41
C LEU A 545 -14.09 1.53 24.24
N ALA A 546 -14.37 1.96 23.00
CA ALA A 546 -14.89 3.28 22.67
C ALA A 546 -16.28 3.54 23.28
N ALA A 547 -17.08 2.48 23.44
CA ALA A 547 -18.35 2.47 24.15
C ALA A 547 -18.23 2.46 25.69
N GLY A 548 -17.01 2.26 26.23
CA GLY A 548 -16.73 2.26 27.67
C GLY A 548 -17.01 0.94 28.38
N ASP A 549 -16.92 -0.20 27.71
CA ASP A 549 -17.09 -1.51 28.36
C ASP A 549 -15.94 -1.80 29.33
N SER A 550 -16.24 -1.78 30.63
CA SER A 550 -15.26 -1.94 31.70
C SER A 550 -14.59 -3.32 31.71
N SER A 551 -15.30 -4.38 31.32
CA SER A 551 -14.71 -5.73 31.34
C SER A 551 -13.76 -5.96 30.16
N VAL A 552 -14.05 -5.38 28.99
CA VAL A 552 -13.11 -5.38 27.86
C VAL A 552 -11.89 -4.54 28.23
N LEU A 553 -12.08 -3.37 28.84
CA LEU A 553 -10.96 -2.56 29.34
C LEU A 553 -10.07 -3.33 30.32
N GLU A 554 -10.64 -3.99 31.34
CA GLU A 554 -9.84 -4.79 32.28
C GLU A 554 -9.12 -5.96 31.61
N ALA A 555 -9.75 -6.63 30.64
CA ALA A 555 -9.11 -7.70 29.87
C ALA A 555 -7.93 -7.17 29.02
N VAL A 556 -8.09 -6.02 28.37
CA VAL A 556 -7.01 -5.37 27.61
C VAL A 556 -5.89 -4.92 28.53
N LYS A 557 -6.21 -4.34 29.70
CA LYS A 557 -5.21 -3.97 30.70
C LYS A 557 -4.43 -5.16 31.23
N ALA A 558 -5.05 -6.34 31.34
CA ALA A 558 -4.35 -7.55 31.77
C ALA A 558 -3.21 -7.96 30.81
N LEU A 559 -3.31 -7.60 29.52
CA LEU A 559 -2.28 -7.84 28.51
C LEU A 559 -1.09 -6.89 28.58
N LYS A 560 -1.05 -5.92 29.51
CA LYS A 560 0.11 -5.03 29.70
C LYS A 560 1.43 -5.75 30.05
N ASN A 561 1.32 -7.03 30.45
CA ASN A 561 2.44 -7.92 30.77
C ASN A 561 2.60 -9.05 29.74
N ASP A 562 2.01 -8.92 28.55
CA ASP A 562 2.21 -9.88 27.47
C ASP A 562 3.71 -9.98 27.10
N ASN A 563 4.18 -11.19 26.80
CA ASN A 563 5.58 -11.42 26.49
C ASN A 563 5.94 -11.01 25.06
N GLU A 564 4.94 -10.84 24.19
CA GLU A 564 5.12 -10.52 22.77
C GLU A 564 5.09 -9.00 22.55
N PRO A 565 6.19 -8.38 22.09
CA PRO A 565 6.25 -6.93 21.89
C PRO A 565 5.16 -6.39 20.97
N GLU A 566 4.81 -7.10 19.88
CA GLU A 566 3.73 -6.66 18.99
C GLU A 566 2.35 -6.63 19.67
N VAL A 567 2.09 -7.54 20.62
CA VAL A 567 0.84 -7.50 21.40
C VAL A 567 0.81 -6.27 22.29
N LEU A 568 1.91 -5.97 22.99
CA LEU A 568 2.01 -4.75 23.81
C LEU A 568 1.82 -3.48 22.96
N GLN A 569 2.38 -3.45 21.75
CA GLN A 569 2.17 -2.35 20.81
C GLN A 569 0.70 -2.22 20.44
N GLN A 570 0.05 -3.33 20.09
CA GLN A 570 -1.38 -3.32 19.75
C GLN A 570 -2.24 -2.93 20.96
N VAL A 571 -1.88 -3.30 22.19
CA VAL A 571 -2.55 -2.82 23.42
C VAL A 571 -2.48 -1.30 23.51
N VAL A 572 -1.29 -0.71 23.32
CA VAL A 572 -1.12 0.76 23.35
C VAL A 572 -1.96 1.44 22.26
N LEU A 573 -1.97 0.89 21.04
CA LEU A 573 -2.78 1.41 19.94
C LEU A 573 -4.28 1.31 20.22
N SER A 574 -4.76 0.16 20.71
CA SER A 574 -6.18 -0.10 20.95
C SER A 574 -6.72 0.77 22.10
N LEU A 575 -5.90 1.02 23.12
CA LEU A 575 -6.24 1.91 24.24
C LEU A 575 -6.41 3.39 23.81
N ARG A 576 -6.01 3.79 22.59
CA ARG A 576 -6.36 5.12 22.05
C ARG A 576 -7.86 5.29 21.84
N SER A 577 -8.58 4.19 21.61
CA SER A 577 -10.05 4.21 21.48
C SER A 577 -10.77 4.39 22.83
N ALA A 578 -10.10 4.05 23.94
CA ALA A 578 -10.63 4.19 25.28
C ALA A 578 -10.61 5.66 25.71
N LYS A 579 -11.75 6.17 26.21
CA LYS A 579 -11.89 7.56 26.68
C LYS A 579 -11.48 7.77 28.13
N ASP A 580 -11.09 6.69 28.81
CA ASP A 580 -10.88 6.69 30.25
C ASP A 580 -9.43 7.00 30.67
N LYS A 581 -9.29 7.44 31.92
CA LYS A 581 -7.99 7.73 32.54
C LYS A 581 -7.15 6.46 32.71
N ALA A 582 -7.79 5.31 32.94
CA ALA A 582 -7.12 4.05 33.22
C ALA A 582 -6.34 3.52 32.00
N GLY A 583 -6.82 3.77 30.78
CA GLY A 583 -6.14 3.46 29.53
C GLY A 583 -4.86 4.27 29.38
N LYS A 584 -4.90 5.59 29.63
CA LYS A 584 -3.70 6.45 29.64
C LYS A 584 -2.68 6.02 30.71
N GLU A 585 -3.15 5.66 31.89
CA GLU A 585 -2.30 5.13 32.98
C GLU A 585 -1.64 3.80 32.55
N THR A 586 -2.39 2.91 31.90
CA THR A 586 -1.89 1.62 31.41
C THR A 586 -0.85 1.80 30.31
N ILE A 587 -1.08 2.71 29.35
CA ILE A 587 -0.08 3.07 28.33
C ILE A 587 1.21 3.56 29.00
N SER A 588 1.08 4.44 29.99
CA SER A 588 2.24 4.97 30.72
C SER A 588 3.00 3.88 31.47
N GLU A 589 2.29 2.91 32.05
CA GLU A 589 2.88 1.75 32.72
C GLU A 589 3.64 0.84 31.74
N ILE A 590 3.06 0.54 30.58
CA ILE A 590 3.73 -0.25 29.52
C ILE A 590 5.02 0.47 29.09
N MET A 591 4.97 1.78 28.83
CA MET A 591 6.15 2.55 28.48
C MET A 591 7.24 2.49 29.57
N ALA A 592 6.85 2.56 30.84
CA ALA A 592 7.78 2.52 31.97
C ALA A 592 8.42 1.13 32.17
N ASN A 593 7.68 0.06 31.88
CA ASN A 593 8.16 -1.32 31.98
C ASN A 593 9.03 -1.74 30.78
N HIS A 594 8.94 -1.03 29.65
CA HIS A 594 9.69 -1.32 28.42
C HIS A 594 10.51 -0.11 27.92
N PRO A 595 11.40 0.48 28.75
CA PRO A 595 12.06 1.75 28.43
C PRO A 595 13.06 1.67 27.27
N SER A 596 13.53 0.47 26.92
CA SER A 596 14.43 0.21 25.78
C SER A 596 13.69 -0.11 24.48
N ASN A 597 12.37 -0.28 24.50
CA ASN A 597 11.59 -0.56 23.30
C ASN A 597 11.20 0.76 22.61
N GLU A 598 11.90 1.07 21.53
CA GLU A 598 11.70 2.29 20.74
C GLU A 598 10.27 2.42 20.20
N VAL A 599 9.69 1.34 19.67
CA VAL A 599 8.35 1.37 19.07
C VAL A 599 7.31 1.71 20.12
N ILE A 600 7.32 1.01 21.26
CA ILE A 600 6.44 1.26 22.40
C ILE A 600 6.59 2.71 22.89
N ALA A 601 7.82 3.21 23.00
CA ALA A 601 8.07 4.57 23.43
C ALA A 601 7.47 5.61 22.46
N VAL A 602 7.60 5.42 21.15
CA VAL A 602 7.07 6.33 20.13
C VAL A 602 5.55 6.28 20.09
N ILE A 603 4.95 5.10 19.92
CA ILE A 603 3.49 4.97 19.84
C ILE A 603 2.82 5.39 21.15
N GLY A 604 3.44 5.13 22.30
CA GLY A 604 2.93 5.53 23.60
C GLY A 604 2.92 7.04 23.78
N LYS A 605 4.01 7.73 23.41
CA LYS A 605 4.06 9.21 23.39
C LYS A 605 2.98 9.81 22.49
N GLU A 606 2.83 9.30 21.27
CA GLU A 606 1.78 9.79 20.36
C GLU A 606 0.37 9.47 20.88
N SER A 607 0.17 8.34 21.59
CA SER A 607 -1.13 8.01 22.20
C SER A 607 -1.50 8.93 23.37
N LEU A 608 -0.51 9.39 24.13
CA LEU A 608 -0.70 10.25 25.31
C LEU A 608 -0.74 11.74 24.96
N LYS A 609 -0.35 12.10 23.73
CA LYS A 609 -0.29 13.47 23.25
C LYS A 609 -1.68 14.11 23.20
N GLU A 610 -1.84 15.22 23.90
CA GLU A 610 -3.05 16.03 23.79
C GLU A 610 -2.94 16.96 22.57
N ILE A 611 -3.74 16.69 21.55
CA ILE A 611 -3.83 17.53 20.36
C ILE A 611 -4.90 18.60 20.62
N PRO A 612 -4.59 19.91 20.48
CA PRO A 612 -5.59 20.97 20.56
C PRO A 612 -6.77 20.71 19.62
N ARG A 613 -8.00 20.94 20.10
CA ARG A 613 -9.23 20.65 19.33
C ARG A 613 -9.25 21.32 17.96
N GLU A 614 -8.71 22.52 17.85
CA GLU A 614 -8.62 23.26 16.60
C GLU A 614 -7.72 22.58 15.57
N ILE A 615 -6.59 22.00 16.01
CA ILE A 615 -5.69 21.25 15.13
C ILE A 615 -6.39 19.96 14.65
N GLU A 616 -7.11 19.28 15.53
CA GLU A 616 -7.88 18.09 15.17
C GLU A 616 -8.97 18.42 14.14
N GLN A 617 -9.69 19.53 14.33
CA GLN A 617 -10.70 20.01 13.39
C GLN A 617 -10.11 20.36 12.03
N ILE A 618 -8.95 21.04 12.00
CA ILE A 618 -8.23 21.34 10.75
C ILE A 618 -7.82 20.06 10.05
N LYS A 619 -7.23 19.09 10.77
CA LYS A 619 -6.85 17.79 10.19
C LYS A 619 -8.03 17.06 9.58
N ARG A 620 -9.18 17.05 10.27
CA ARG A 620 -10.42 16.44 9.77
C ARG A 620 -10.96 17.18 8.54
N GLN A 621 -10.93 18.51 8.53
CA GLN A 621 -11.40 19.31 7.39
C GLN A 621 -10.59 19.05 6.11
N TYR A 622 -9.28 18.89 6.24
CA TYR A 622 -8.35 18.68 5.11
C TYR A 622 -7.83 17.26 5.00
N VAL A 623 -8.61 16.28 5.48
CA VAL A 623 -8.18 14.89 5.46
C VAL A 623 -8.02 14.33 4.05
N LEU A 624 -8.80 14.82 3.08
CA LEU A 624 -8.71 14.42 1.68
C LEU A 624 -7.59 15.14 0.91
N GLU A 625 -6.96 16.16 1.53
CA GLU A 625 -5.78 16.79 0.96
C GLU A 625 -4.54 15.91 1.19
N SER A 626 -3.53 16.11 0.33
CA SER A 626 -2.24 15.45 0.49
C SER A 626 -1.66 15.68 1.90
N SER A 627 -0.93 14.69 2.42
CA SER A 627 -0.27 14.80 3.74
C SER A 627 0.60 16.06 3.83
N ASN A 628 1.34 16.39 2.77
CA ASN A 628 2.15 17.61 2.65
C ASN A 628 1.31 18.89 2.78
N THR A 629 0.17 18.97 2.08
CA THR A 629 -0.74 20.12 2.16
C THR A 629 -1.32 20.25 3.57
N ARG A 630 -1.82 19.14 4.14
CA ARG A 630 -2.39 19.11 5.48
C ARG A 630 -1.38 19.54 6.55
N ASN A 631 -0.16 19.03 6.48
CA ASN A 631 0.93 19.40 7.38
C ASN A 631 1.29 20.89 7.25
N ARG A 632 1.33 21.43 6.02
CA ARG A 632 1.52 22.89 5.80
C ARG A 632 0.41 23.72 6.42
N ILE A 633 -0.85 23.28 6.33
CA ILE A 633 -1.98 24.00 6.95
C ILE A 633 -1.86 23.96 8.49
N VAL A 634 -1.55 22.79 9.08
CA VAL A 634 -1.39 22.64 10.53
C VAL A 634 -0.19 23.44 11.05
N ASN A 635 0.95 23.35 10.38
CA ASN A 635 2.14 24.15 10.72
C ASN A 635 1.87 25.64 10.55
N GLY A 636 1.17 26.01 9.47
CA GLY A 636 0.74 27.37 9.20
C GLY A 636 -0.19 27.92 10.27
N TYR A 637 -1.14 27.13 10.77
CA TYR A 637 -1.97 27.48 11.93
C TYR A 637 -1.11 27.79 13.14
N THR A 638 -0.17 26.92 13.48
CA THR A 638 0.74 27.10 14.63
C THR A 638 1.59 28.35 14.48
N HIS A 639 2.22 28.55 13.32
CA HIS A 639 3.03 29.74 13.03
C HIS A 639 2.19 31.02 13.07
N PHE A 640 0.99 30.99 12.50
CA PHE A 640 0.06 32.10 12.52
C PHE A 640 -0.32 32.50 13.94
N LYS A 641 -0.71 31.52 14.77
CA LYS A 641 -1.09 31.78 16.17
C LYS A 641 0.08 32.33 17.00
N ASN A 642 1.30 31.87 16.73
CA ASN A 642 2.47 32.27 17.50
C ASN A 642 2.98 33.67 17.14
N LEU A 643 2.91 34.07 15.87
CA LEU A 643 3.60 35.28 15.40
C LEU A 643 2.70 36.28 14.67
N CYS A 644 1.71 35.82 13.90
CA CYS A 644 0.88 36.70 13.07
C CYS A 644 -0.35 37.24 13.82
N ALA A 645 -0.91 36.43 14.72
CA ALA A 645 -2.18 36.71 15.38
C ALA A 645 -2.15 37.91 16.34
N SER A 646 -0.97 38.29 16.82
CA SER A 646 -0.78 39.47 17.69
C SER A 646 -1.11 40.78 16.99
N CYS A 647 -0.82 40.89 15.69
CA CYS A 647 -1.12 42.07 14.88
C CYS A 647 -2.40 41.89 14.07
N HIS A 648 -2.60 40.73 13.42
CA HIS A 648 -3.71 40.50 12.49
C HIS A 648 -4.98 39.95 13.15
N GLY A 649 -5.04 39.92 14.49
CA GLY A 649 -6.18 39.35 15.22
C GLY A 649 -6.11 37.83 15.32
N LYS A 650 -6.92 37.26 16.23
CA LYS A 650 -6.82 35.85 16.60
C LYS A 650 -7.06 34.93 15.41
N ASN A 651 -7.94 35.31 14.50
CA ASN A 651 -8.36 34.53 13.33
C ASN A 651 -8.05 35.23 12.00
N GLY A 652 -7.23 36.29 12.00
CA GLY A 652 -6.88 37.05 10.79
C GLY A 652 -7.90 38.12 10.41
N GLU A 653 -8.83 38.45 11.30
CA GLU A 653 -9.85 39.49 11.11
C GLU A 653 -9.28 40.92 11.00
N GLY A 654 -8.03 41.13 11.41
CA GLY A 654 -7.40 42.44 11.52
C GLY A 654 -7.70 43.12 12.86
N ILE A 655 -6.89 44.09 13.23
CA ILE A 655 -7.10 44.93 14.40
C ILE A 655 -7.11 46.38 13.91
N GLU A 656 -8.20 47.10 14.18
CA GLU A 656 -8.39 48.46 13.71
C GLU A 656 -7.22 49.37 14.13
N GLY A 657 -6.68 50.12 13.17
CA GLY A 657 -5.52 50.99 13.35
C GLY A 657 -4.18 50.28 13.49
N MET A 658 -4.14 48.95 13.67
CA MET A 658 -2.90 48.20 13.89
C MET A 658 -2.48 47.35 12.68
N ALA A 659 -3.35 46.48 12.18
CA ALA A 659 -3.05 45.68 10.99
C ALA A 659 -4.33 45.34 10.19
N PRO A 660 -4.23 45.23 8.86
CA PRO A 660 -5.38 44.92 8.01
C PRO A 660 -5.89 43.50 8.24
N SER A 661 -7.14 43.27 7.85
CA SER A 661 -7.72 41.94 7.76
C SER A 661 -7.00 41.11 6.69
N LEU A 662 -6.73 39.85 7.02
CA LEU A 662 -6.23 38.86 6.07
C LEU A 662 -7.37 38.05 5.43
N ILE A 663 -8.55 38.05 6.05
CA ILE A 663 -9.77 37.41 5.52
C ILE A 663 -10.37 38.31 4.43
N GLY A 664 -10.63 37.73 3.26
CA GLY A 664 -11.17 38.43 2.09
C GLY A 664 -10.20 39.44 1.46
N SER A 665 -8.96 39.52 1.93
CA SER A 665 -7.98 40.48 1.42
C SER A 665 -7.67 40.22 -0.06
N PRO A 666 -7.82 41.22 -0.96
CA PRO A 666 -7.53 41.04 -2.38
C PRO A 666 -6.09 40.59 -2.63
N ARG A 667 -5.12 41.00 -1.81
CA ARG A 667 -3.70 40.61 -1.96
C ARG A 667 -3.46 39.16 -1.56
N VAL A 668 -4.20 38.68 -0.55
CA VAL A 668 -4.14 37.30 -0.10
C VAL A 668 -4.84 36.36 -1.08
N THR A 669 -5.96 36.79 -1.68
CA THR A 669 -6.78 35.96 -2.58
C THR A 669 -6.46 36.14 -4.07
N ALA A 670 -5.64 37.13 -4.43
CA ALA A 670 -5.29 37.47 -5.81
C ALA A 670 -4.73 36.28 -6.60
N LYS A 671 -4.95 36.34 -7.93
CA LYS A 671 -4.31 35.47 -8.93
C LYS A 671 -2.79 35.63 -8.95
N LYS A 672 -2.29 36.85 -8.67
CA LYS A 672 -0.86 37.13 -8.41
C LYS A 672 -0.48 36.57 -7.04
N TRP A 673 -0.18 35.27 -7.02
CA TRP A 673 0.08 34.51 -5.80
C TRP A 673 1.40 34.87 -5.12
N ASP A 674 2.31 35.54 -5.83
CA ASP A 674 3.65 35.93 -5.38
C ASP A 674 3.64 37.19 -4.50
N ILE A 675 2.62 38.05 -4.61
CA ILE A 675 2.45 39.25 -3.78
C ILE A 675 2.54 38.96 -2.27
N PRO A 676 1.76 38.03 -1.69
CA PRO A 676 1.86 37.74 -0.27
C PRO A 676 3.20 37.09 0.12
N VAL A 677 3.90 36.43 -0.83
CA VAL A 677 5.26 35.93 -0.60
C VAL A 677 6.24 37.09 -0.48
N LYS A 678 6.18 38.06 -1.40
CA LYS A 678 7.01 39.28 -1.38
C LYS A 678 6.81 40.08 -0.09
N ILE A 679 5.55 40.23 0.34
CA ILE A 679 5.21 40.89 1.61
C ILE A 679 5.81 40.14 2.81
N LEU A 680 5.68 38.82 2.89
CA LEU A 680 6.27 38.09 4.02
C LEU A 680 7.80 38.10 3.99
N LEU A 681 8.45 38.14 2.82
CA LEU A 681 9.92 38.17 2.74
C LEU A 681 10.48 39.54 3.15
N ASN A 682 9.97 40.62 2.57
CA ASN A 682 10.57 41.96 2.70
C ASN A 682 9.75 42.94 3.54
N GLY A 683 8.54 42.57 3.94
CA GLY A 683 7.63 43.41 4.71
C GLY A 683 6.84 44.40 3.86
N LEU A 684 6.00 45.21 4.51
CA LEU A 684 5.07 46.16 3.87
C LEU A 684 4.97 47.45 4.69
N THR A 685 4.97 48.60 4.00
CA THR A 685 4.82 49.93 4.58
C THR A 685 3.88 50.80 3.74
N GLY A 686 3.41 51.90 4.34
CA GLY A 686 2.49 52.85 3.72
C GLY A 686 1.02 52.44 3.78
N PRO A 687 0.13 53.27 3.21
CA PRO A 687 -1.31 53.04 3.28
C PRO A 687 -1.73 51.80 2.51
N ILE A 688 -2.73 51.10 3.06
CA ILE A 688 -3.34 49.91 2.46
C ILE A 688 -4.83 50.22 2.26
N ASP A 689 -5.31 50.21 1.02
CA ASP A 689 -6.68 50.61 0.66
C ASP A 689 -7.08 52.01 1.17
N GLY A 690 -6.12 52.95 1.15
CA GLY A 690 -6.33 54.31 1.66
C GLY A 690 -6.45 54.41 3.18
N LYS A 691 -6.16 53.32 3.92
CA LYS A 691 -6.10 53.31 5.38
C LYS A 691 -4.66 53.25 5.86
N GLU A 692 -4.36 54.07 6.85
CA GLU A 692 -3.09 54.06 7.56
C GLU A 692 -3.13 53.05 8.72
N TYR A 693 -2.00 52.37 8.93
CA TYR A 693 -1.82 51.39 10.01
C TYR A 693 -0.61 51.78 10.86
N SER A 694 -0.66 51.51 12.15
CA SER A 694 0.44 51.87 13.07
C SER A 694 1.66 50.98 12.84
N GLY A 695 2.69 51.55 12.20
CA GLY A 695 3.98 50.89 12.00
C GLY A 695 4.11 50.20 10.64
N VAL A 696 5.18 49.40 10.51
CA VAL A 696 5.48 48.62 9.30
C VAL A 696 5.26 47.14 9.58
N MET A 697 4.81 46.39 8.58
CA MET A 697 4.85 44.94 8.64
C MET A 697 6.29 44.50 8.37
N VAL A 698 6.98 44.03 9.41
CA VAL A 698 8.39 43.62 9.30
C VAL A 698 8.50 42.37 8.42
N GLY A 699 9.49 42.36 7.52
CA GLY A 699 9.81 41.18 6.71
C GLY A 699 10.35 40.01 7.53
N MET A 700 10.17 38.81 7.00
CA MET A 700 10.52 37.53 7.62
C MET A 700 11.53 36.76 6.76
N LYS A 701 12.42 37.48 6.04
CA LYS A 701 13.44 36.94 5.13
C LYS A 701 14.32 35.86 5.79
N GLN A 702 14.49 35.89 7.10
CA GLN A 702 15.24 34.92 7.90
C GLN A 702 14.55 33.56 8.06
N GLN A 703 13.23 33.48 7.90
CA GLN A 703 12.50 32.22 7.94
C GLN A 703 12.76 31.44 6.65
N ASP A 704 12.77 30.11 6.74
CA ASP A 704 12.97 29.25 5.57
C ASP A 704 11.75 29.24 4.63
N ASP A 705 11.90 28.58 3.48
CA ASP A 705 10.86 28.52 2.46
C ASP A 705 9.61 27.75 2.93
N ASP A 706 9.76 26.74 3.80
CA ASP A 706 8.66 25.91 4.28
C ASP A 706 7.82 26.63 5.35
N TYR A 707 8.45 27.41 6.22
CA TYR A 707 7.78 28.27 7.20
C TYR A 707 6.85 29.27 6.50
N ILE A 708 7.40 30.04 5.55
CA ILE A 708 6.67 31.06 4.79
C ILE A 708 5.53 30.41 4.00
N ALA A 709 5.82 29.29 3.33
CA ALA A 709 4.83 28.56 2.56
C ALA A 709 3.71 27.99 3.45
N SER A 710 4.02 27.51 4.66
CA SER A 710 3.04 26.98 5.61
C SER A 710 2.10 28.08 6.10
N VAL A 711 2.64 29.23 6.55
CA VAL A 711 1.84 30.40 6.96
C VAL A 711 0.90 30.84 5.85
N LEU A 712 1.41 31.01 4.62
CA LEU A 712 0.59 31.43 3.48
C LEU A 712 -0.42 30.38 3.06
N THR A 713 -0.08 29.10 3.14
CA THR A 713 -1.02 28.01 2.83
C THR A 713 -2.19 28.02 3.82
N TYR A 714 -1.93 28.17 5.12
CA TYR A 714 -2.99 28.32 6.12
C TYR A 714 -3.86 29.55 5.86
N ILE A 715 -3.24 30.73 5.66
CA ILE A 715 -3.98 31.97 5.41
C ILE A 715 -4.82 31.85 4.12
N ARG A 716 -4.27 31.31 3.04
CA ARG A 716 -4.96 31.23 1.75
C ARG A 716 -6.00 30.12 1.73
N MET A 717 -5.66 28.90 2.12
CA MET A 717 -6.59 27.77 2.07
C MET A 717 -7.62 27.82 3.20
N HIS A 718 -7.17 27.96 4.45
CA HIS A 718 -8.06 27.84 5.60
C HIS A 718 -8.83 29.11 5.94
N LEU A 719 -8.23 30.29 5.81
CA LEU A 719 -8.95 31.54 6.11
C LEU A 719 -9.69 32.14 4.91
N ASN A 720 -9.38 31.71 3.67
CA ASN A 720 -9.79 32.41 2.46
C ASN A 720 -10.25 31.51 1.29
N ASP A 721 -10.28 30.18 1.44
CA ASP A 721 -10.67 29.24 0.37
C ASP A 721 -9.95 29.47 -0.98
N SER A 722 -8.65 29.80 -0.89
CA SER A 722 -7.77 30.06 -2.03
C SER A 722 -6.64 29.03 -2.11
N LYS A 723 -6.04 28.85 -3.30
CA LYS A 723 -4.94 27.89 -3.49
C LYS A 723 -3.76 28.20 -2.57
N GLY A 724 -3.19 27.16 -1.97
CA GLY A 724 -2.00 27.23 -1.11
C GLY A 724 -0.72 27.58 -1.88
N ILE A 725 0.38 27.75 -1.14
CA ILE A 725 1.70 28.11 -1.66
C ILE A 725 2.71 27.03 -1.27
N GLY A 726 3.44 26.49 -2.24
CA GLY A 726 4.52 25.53 -2.03
C GLY A 726 5.86 26.21 -1.71
N ALA A 727 6.77 25.49 -1.04
CA ALA A 727 8.10 26.02 -0.71
C ALA A 727 8.95 26.35 -1.95
N TRP A 728 8.80 25.58 -3.04
CA TRP A 728 9.48 25.89 -4.30
C TRP A 728 9.04 27.24 -4.88
N GLN A 729 7.77 27.63 -4.68
CA GLN A 729 7.26 28.94 -5.11
C GLN A 729 7.90 30.06 -4.28
N VAL A 730 8.01 29.85 -2.96
CA VAL A 730 8.70 30.79 -2.07
C VAL A 730 10.16 30.95 -2.47
N ARG A 731 10.86 29.84 -2.72
CA ARG A 731 12.25 29.82 -3.17
C ARG A 731 12.47 30.63 -4.44
N ASN A 732 11.59 30.46 -5.42
CA ASN A 732 11.67 31.20 -6.69
C ASN A 732 11.53 32.71 -6.47
N VAL A 733 10.55 33.12 -5.66
CA VAL A 733 10.38 34.55 -5.32
C VAL A 733 11.59 35.06 -4.55
N ARG A 734 12.05 34.33 -3.54
CA ARG A 734 13.24 34.68 -2.75
C ARG A 734 14.48 34.87 -3.61
N ASN A 735 14.72 33.99 -4.58
CA ASN A 735 15.84 34.11 -5.51
C ASN A 735 15.70 35.34 -6.42
N SER A 736 14.48 35.65 -6.88
CA SER A 736 14.23 36.83 -7.71
C SER A 736 14.37 38.15 -6.95
N GLN A 737 14.19 38.13 -5.62
CA GLN A 737 14.21 39.31 -4.75
C GLN A 737 15.39 39.30 -3.76
N LYS A 738 16.44 38.53 -4.05
CA LYS A 738 17.53 38.27 -3.10
C LYS A 738 18.22 39.55 -2.59
N ASP A 739 18.33 40.56 -3.46
CA ASP A 739 19.05 41.81 -3.20
C ASP A 739 18.14 42.93 -2.63
N ARG A 740 16.83 42.68 -2.50
CA ARG A 740 15.91 43.66 -1.92
C ARG A 740 15.98 43.62 -0.39
N GLU A 741 16.19 44.79 0.20
CA GLU A 741 16.16 45.02 1.66
C GLU A 741 15.04 45.97 2.09
N ASP A 742 14.49 46.77 1.17
CA ASP A 742 13.42 47.72 1.46
C ASP A 742 12.04 47.06 1.56
N TYR A 743 11.20 47.63 2.43
CA TYR A 743 9.78 47.33 2.51
C TYR A 743 9.08 47.54 1.16
N TRP A 744 8.04 46.76 0.90
CA TRP A 744 7.14 47.03 -0.21
C TRP A 744 6.14 48.13 0.15
N THR A 745 5.72 48.89 -0.85
CA THR A 745 4.47 49.66 -0.83
C THR A 745 3.42 48.97 -1.70
N ILE A 746 2.14 49.23 -1.44
CA ILE A 746 1.06 48.68 -2.28
C ILE A 746 1.20 49.12 -3.74
N GLU A 747 1.60 50.38 -3.97
CA GLU A 747 1.82 50.88 -5.32
C GLU A 747 2.90 50.10 -6.09
N GLU A 748 4.01 49.74 -5.44
CA GLU A 748 5.08 48.96 -6.07
C GLU A 748 4.59 47.55 -6.44
N LEU A 749 3.88 46.89 -5.52
CA LEU A 749 3.35 45.53 -5.73
C LEU A 749 2.29 45.48 -6.84
N GLU A 750 1.56 46.57 -7.05
CA GLU A 750 0.54 46.68 -8.10
C GLU A 750 1.11 47.12 -9.46
N LYS A 751 2.24 47.86 -9.48
CA LYS A 751 2.90 48.36 -10.70
C LYS A 751 3.76 47.32 -11.43
N GLU A 752 4.28 46.30 -10.75
CA GLU A 752 5.00 45.19 -11.39
C GLU A 752 4.03 44.40 -12.30
N LYS A 753 4.08 44.69 -13.62
CA LYS A 753 3.27 44.01 -14.65
C LYS A 753 3.76 42.62 -14.97
#